data_AF-A0A2P4Q5T8-F1
#
_entry.id   AF-A0A2P4Q5T8-F1
#
_cell.length_a   1.000
_cell.length_b   1.000
_cell.length_c   1.000
_cell.angle_alpha   90.00
_cell.angle_beta   90.00
_cell.angle_gamma   90.00
#
_symmetry.space_group_name_H-M   'P 1'
#
loop_
_entity.id
_entity.type
_entity.pdbx_description
1 polymer ?
#
loop_
_entity_poly.entity_id
_entity_poly.type
_entity_poly.pdbx_seq_one_letter_code
_entity_poly.pdbx_strand_id
1 'polypeptide(L)'
;MEVQVRRPLNAPERLPIANDTTSVIFAWNPNSNALSYHGGNRGKAKINFFQAGISTSSEGNRIALLLHGIWMFTTWSVIFPISIIVVRYMKHNVFHLKQHKNLQIIGGVGVFTFGTAAVAVSHEQSRTPHKFVGILLYSGIFFQLGLGLLSLWARSSLVSSNHGIFKSIKATHFFIGVALMLGAAFNVWLGIDAYGQSELWSNLYLGWVGILCVLFIGLECWYMYKNKEKCFAPTEDGSNVKRIIKHIDNKKYEGLPEISWNEIYQRVLQGAKLVVAEELVFDIRRWIDVHPGGAKVLKHVIGTDISNDFFGNKQDGESELFSQGPSLSKGGIVNFFERLNRKCIKSSPGHHHSRFATETLANMVVGKMQVKIDKIDEFKRHTIYDIIPVTKNDTVLKFIFNDPKERFQNFLPGDYLQILSHTQGQTVVRPYTILKEKENRFSIIVKIYKNGVMTQHLKRLLIGFAVKIRGPININERIGVSRSVKSLSMSSILSTPVIADKALLNPNSDDGCWDILFMICRGTGITPMLQLIEYHLEKLNDKQNNTQLFLLFSNETELDIILEPDERLKQKKVEDLEELENRSNGKLKITRILSNKLDKLGDLSHDVIFSWLSKNYTPNNNGEIISIPSSITHGHTSYSSSSSILKKELPIQEQQQIIYEPTKYVETLSCDPVALRVFVCGPSLMMSAVNEAFSKMMFPEEKIITID
;
A
#
# COMPACT_ATOMS: atom_id res chain seq x y z
N MET A 1 76.19 24.76 -10.16
CA MET A 1 76.80 25.36 -8.96
C MET A 1 76.99 24.24 -7.95
N GLU A 2 78.22 23.93 -7.60
CA GLU A 2 78.55 22.98 -6.55
C GLU A 2 78.86 23.78 -5.28
N VAL A 3 78.13 23.51 -4.19
CA VAL A 3 78.38 24.16 -2.90
C VAL A 3 79.10 23.16 -2.02
N GLN A 4 80.40 23.41 -1.80
CA GLN A 4 81.21 22.58 -0.90
C GLN A 4 81.10 23.12 0.52
N VAL A 5 80.58 22.29 1.43
CA VAL A 5 80.44 22.63 2.85
C VAL A 5 81.47 21.82 3.64
N ARG A 6 82.26 22.49 4.48
CA ARG A 6 83.22 21.84 5.40
C ARG A 6 82.74 22.01 6.83
N ARG A 7 82.71 20.92 7.60
CA ARG A 7 82.45 20.96 9.04
C ARG A 7 83.79 20.99 9.79
N PRO A 8 84.05 22.00 10.64
CA PRO A 8 85.24 22.00 11.51
C PRO A 8 85.12 20.93 12.59
N LEU A 9 86.20 20.18 12.81
CA LEU A 9 86.19 19.02 13.73
C LEU A 9 86.27 19.43 15.21
N ASN A 10 86.72 20.65 15.56
CA ASN A 10 87.11 21.02 16.92
C ASN A 10 86.20 22.07 17.60
N ALA A 11 84.87 21.99 17.44
CA ALA A 11 83.93 22.89 18.11
C ALA A 11 83.42 22.31 19.46
N PRO A 12 83.30 23.12 20.54
CA PRO A 12 82.74 22.68 21.82
C PRO A 12 81.23 22.37 21.71
N GLU A 13 80.75 21.39 22.51
CA GLU A 13 79.35 20.91 22.57
C GLU A 13 78.77 20.21 21.32
N ARG A 14 79.60 19.47 20.56
CA ARG A 14 79.15 18.76 19.36
C ARG A 14 78.37 17.46 19.67
N LEU A 15 77.24 17.26 18.98
CA LEU A 15 76.63 15.93 18.83
C LEU A 15 77.43 15.08 17.83
N PRO A 16 77.73 13.80 18.11
CA PRO A 16 78.41 12.90 17.18
C PRO A 16 77.53 12.62 15.96
N ILE A 17 78.11 12.65 14.75
CA ILE A 17 77.45 12.08 13.57
C ILE A 17 77.62 10.56 13.68
N ALA A 18 76.54 9.85 13.99
CA ALA A 18 76.52 8.39 13.96
C ALA A 18 76.53 7.89 12.51
N ASN A 19 76.90 6.62 12.30
CA ASN A 19 76.73 5.93 11.01
C ASN A 19 75.24 5.62 10.75
N ASP A 20 74.42 6.67 10.72
CA ASP A 20 72.98 6.65 10.50
C ASP A 20 72.56 7.93 9.75
N THR A 21 71.34 7.92 9.22
CA THR A 21 70.75 9.00 8.44
C THR A 21 70.57 10.27 9.28
N THR A 22 71.33 11.31 8.94
CA THR A 22 71.25 12.63 9.59
C THR A 22 70.35 13.54 8.77
N SER A 23 69.40 14.22 9.42
CA SER A 23 68.53 15.19 8.75
C SER A 23 69.27 16.51 8.55
N VAL A 24 69.46 16.91 7.30
CA VAL A 24 70.09 18.16 6.89
C VAL A 24 69.01 19.08 6.33
N ILE A 25 68.97 20.31 6.82
CA ILE A 25 68.08 21.36 6.33
C ILE A 25 68.93 22.35 5.56
N PHE A 26 68.47 22.78 4.39
CA PHE A 26 69.17 23.72 3.54
C PHE A 26 68.20 24.78 3.00
N ALA A 27 68.71 25.98 2.78
CA ALA A 27 67.98 27.07 2.15
C ALA A 27 68.97 27.97 1.42
N TRP A 28 68.56 28.53 0.28
CA TRP A 28 69.40 29.44 -0.50
C TRP A 28 68.58 30.52 -1.20
N ASN A 29 69.19 31.68 -1.44
CA ASN A 29 68.61 32.71 -2.29
C ASN A 29 69.35 32.72 -3.63
N PRO A 30 68.72 32.36 -4.77
CA PRO A 30 69.38 32.34 -6.06
C PRO A 30 69.75 33.75 -6.58
N ASN A 31 69.17 34.79 -5.98
CA ASN A 31 69.32 36.18 -6.43
C ASN A 31 70.32 36.98 -5.58
N SER A 32 70.99 36.35 -4.61
CA SER A 32 71.95 37.03 -3.74
C SER A 32 73.06 36.08 -3.34
N ASN A 33 74.30 36.57 -3.42
CA ASN A 33 75.49 35.87 -2.95
C ASN A 33 75.77 36.16 -1.46
N ALA A 34 74.88 36.89 -0.78
CA ALA A 34 74.95 37.19 0.65
C ALA A 34 73.76 36.58 1.40
N LEU A 35 73.94 36.38 2.72
CA LEU A 35 72.89 35.92 3.63
C LEU A 35 71.65 36.83 3.49
N SER A 36 70.59 36.27 2.93
CA SER A 36 69.37 37.00 2.59
C SER A 36 68.18 36.06 2.60
N TYR A 37 66.98 36.62 2.58
CA TYR A 37 65.75 35.85 2.64
C TYR A 37 65.64 34.86 1.46
N HIS A 38 65.58 33.57 1.76
CA HIS A 38 65.60 32.48 0.78
C HIS A 38 64.23 32.20 0.10
N GLY A 39 63.15 32.87 0.53
CA GLY A 39 61.80 32.59 0.03
C GLY A 39 61.42 31.12 0.16
N GLY A 40 60.85 30.54 -0.90
CA GLY A 40 60.47 29.13 -0.99
C GLY A 40 61.62 28.16 -1.26
N ASN A 41 62.84 28.64 -1.50
CA ASN A 41 64.00 27.81 -1.87
C ASN A 41 64.68 27.23 -0.61
N ARG A 42 63.95 26.33 0.05
CA ARG A 42 64.36 25.63 1.25
C ARG A 42 63.92 24.17 1.19
N GLY A 43 64.68 23.29 1.80
CA GLY A 43 64.42 21.86 1.80
C GLY A 43 65.04 21.14 2.99
N LYS A 44 64.64 19.89 3.17
CA LYS A 44 65.26 18.95 4.11
C LYS A 44 65.61 17.67 3.37
N ALA A 45 66.78 17.12 3.66
CA ALA A 45 67.23 15.83 3.13
C ALA A 45 67.76 14.97 4.28
N LYS A 46 67.61 13.65 4.18
CA LYS A 46 68.29 12.71 5.07
C LYS A 46 69.52 12.18 4.36
N ILE A 47 70.69 12.40 4.95
CA ILE A 47 71.99 12.06 4.39
C ILE A 47 72.68 11.14 5.39
N ASN A 48 73.11 9.96 4.94
CA ASN A 48 74.11 9.20 5.69
C ASN A 48 75.49 9.71 5.25
N PHE A 49 76.29 10.21 6.18
CA PHE A 49 77.60 10.78 5.87
C PHE A 49 78.71 9.72 5.72
N PHE A 50 78.44 8.46 6.07
CA PHE A 50 79.40 7.36 6.04
C PHE A 50 79.17 6.37 4.88
N GLN A 51 77.95 6.32 4.33
CA GLN A 51 77.66 5.64 3.06
C GLN A 51 77.44 6.70 2.00
N ALA A 52 78.05 6.55 0.81
CA ALA A 52 77.84 7.46 -0.32
C ALA A 52 76.42 7.27 -0.92
N GLY A 53 75.40 7.70 -0.16
CA GLY A 53 73.99 7.51 -0.52
C GLY A 53 73.08 8.52 0.19
N ILE A 54 72.37 9.32 -0.60
CA ILE A 54 71.27 10.14 -0.11
C ILE A 54 70.04 9.24 -0.06
N SER A 55 69.59 8.84 1.13
CA SER A 55 68.28 8.21 1.30
C SER A 55 67.20 9.29 1.13
N THR A 56 66.95 9.69 -0.12
CA THR A 56 65.77 10.48 -0.45
C THR A 56 64.55 9.59 -0.26
N SER A 57 63.49 10.15 0.31
CA SER A 57 62.14 9.60 0.37
C SER A 57 61.49 9.42 -1.03
N SER A 58 62.21 8.86 -2.00
CA SER A 58 61.82 8.81 -3.42
C SER A 58 61.21 7.48 -3.86
N GLU A 59 61.63 6.36 -3.28
CA GLU A 59 61.15 5.03 -3.68
C GLU A 59 59.69 4.76 -3.26
N GLY A 60 59.35 5.03 -1.99
CA GLY A 60 57.98 4.91 -1.49
C GLY A 60 56.99 5.83 -2.21
N ASN A 61 57.44 7.03 -2.60
CA ASN A 61 56.64 7.98 -3.36
C ASN A 61 56.38 7.49 -4.80
N ARG A 62 57.39 6.87 -5.44
CA ARG A 62 57.26 6.32 -6.80
C ARG A 62 56.33 5.10 -6.85
N ILE A 63 56.37 4.24 -5.83
CA ILE A 63 55.46 3.10 -5.69
C ILE A 63 54.03 3.59 -5.48
N ALA A 64 53.82 4.60 -4.62
CA ALA A 64 52.48 5.18 -4.41
C ALA A 64 51.88 5.77 -5.70
N LEU A 65 52.69 6.46 -6.51
CA LEU A 65 52.27 6.99 -7.82
C LEU A 65 51.98 5.89 -8.85
N LEU A 66 52.76 4.80 -8.84
CA LEU A 66 52.49 3.63 -9.69
C LEU A 66 51.17 2.96 -9.30
N LEU A 67 50.97 2.71 -8.01
CA LEU A 67 49.72 2.14 -7.48
C LEU A 67 48.52 3.04 -7.78
N HIS A 68 48.68 4.36 -7.69
CA HIS A 68 47.68 5.32 -8.15
C HIS A 68 47.33 5.11 -9.62
N GLY A 69 48.32 5.08 -10.52
CA GLY A 69 48.10 4.89 -11.96
C GLY A 69 47.36 3.57 -12.27
N ILE A 70 47.81 2.45 -11.69
CA ILE A 70 47.19 1.12 -11.88
C ILE A 70 45.73 1.12 -11.42
N TRP A 71 45.45 1.67 -10.23
CA TRP A 71 44.09 1.69 -9.69
C TRP A 71 43.17 2.70 -10.39
N MET A 72 43.68 3.86 -10.82
CA MET A 72 42.91 4.80 -11.64
C MET A 72 42.57 4.18 -13.00
N PHE A 73 43.53 3.53 -13.67
CA PHE A 73 43.26 2.81 -14.91
C PHE A 73 42.22 1.71 -14.71
N THR A 74 42.41 0.84 -13.72
CA THR A 74 41.49 -0.28 -13.42
C THR A 74 40.08 0.23 -13.12
N THR A 75 39.96 1.29 -12.32
CA THR A 75 38.66 1.80 -11.91
C THR A 75 37.91 2.49 -13.05
N TRP A 76 38.58 3.44 -13.73
CA TRP A 76 37.96 4.26 -14.77
C TRP A 76 37.85 3.55 -16.12
N SER A 77 38.76 2.62 -16.44
CA SER A 77 38.81 1.96 -17.75
C SER A 77 38.23 0.55 -17.76
N VAL A 78 37.94 -0.04 -16.58
CA VAL A 78 37.38 -1.40 -16.48
C VAL A 78 36.14 -1.44 -15.57
N ILE A 79 36.27 -1.11 -14.28
CA ILE A 79 35.18 -1.28 -13.30
C ILE A 79 33.96 -0.42 -13.64
N PHE A 80 34.12 0.89 -13.89
CA PHE A 80 32.99 1.76 -14.24
C PHE A 80 32.36 1.43 -15.59
N PRO A 81 33.12 1.17 -16.68
CA PRO A 81 32.55 0.67 -17.93
C PRO A 81 31.69 -0.59 -17.75
N ILE A 82 32.19 -1.60 -17.03
CA ILE A 82 31.42 -2.82 -16.73
C ILE A 82 30.15 -2.46 -15.94
N SER A 83 30.26 -1.59 -14.94
CA SER A 83 29.11 -1.11 -14.16
C SER A 83 28.04 -0.42 -15.01
N ILE A 84 28.44 0.36 -16.02
CA ILE A 84 27.53 1.02 -16.97
C ILE A 84 26.85 -0.02 -17.89
N ILE A 85 27.61 -0.99 -18.39
CA ILE A 85 27.09 -2.07 -19.23
C ILE A 85 25.99 -2.84 -18.49
N VAL A 86 26.24 -3.21 -17.23
CA VAL A 86 25.29 -3.93 -16.38
C VAL A 86 23.98 -3.14 -16.23
N VAL A 87 24.03 -1.85 -15.87
CA VAL A 87 22.80 -1.08 -15.62
C VAL A 87 22.04 -0.71 -16.90
N ARG A 88 22.74 -0.55 -18.03
CA ARG A 88 22.15 -0.12 -19.30
C ARG A 88 21.52 -1.28 -20.07
N TYR A 89 22.21 -2.43 -20.13
CA TYR A 89 21.83 -3.53 -21.04
C TYR A 89 21.32 -4.78 -20.33
N MET A 90 21.63 -5.00 -19.04
CA MET A 90 21.24 -6.22 -18.32
C MET A 90 19.96 -6.05 -17.48
N LYS A 91 18.97 -5.29 -17.96
CA LYS A 91 17.75 -4.97 -17.20
C LYS A 91 16.87 -6.19 -16.81
N HIS A 92 17.11 -7.37 -17.39
CA HIS A 92 16.43 -8.64 -17.04
C HIS A 92 16.94 -9.26 -15.79
N ASN A 93 18.20 -9.01 -15.50
CA ASN A 93 18.74 -9.47 -14.27
C ASN A 93 18.16 -8.60 -13.16
N VAL A 94 17.38 -9.19 -12.26
CA VAL A 94 16.86 -8.50 -11.05
C VAL A 94 17.98 -7.91 -10.21
N PHE A 95 19.22 -8.40 -10.34
CA PHE A 95 20.38 -7.91 -9.60
C PHE A 95 21.11 -6.73 -10.28
N HIS A 96 20.72 -6.29 -11.48
CA HIS A 96 21.47 -5.27 -12.25
C HIS A 96 21.72 -3.97 -11.46
N LEU A 97 20.72 -3.44 -10.74
CA LEU A 97 20.89 -2.24 -9.90
C LEU A 97 21.81 -2.49 -8.72
N LYS A 98 21.74 -3.68 -8.10
CA LYS A 98 22.60 -4.06 -6.97
C LYS A 98 24.04 -4.20 -7.43
N GLN A 99 24.28 -4.85 -8.57
CA GLN A 99 25.58 -4.99 -9.19
C GLN A 99 26.18 -3.63 -9.57
N HIS A 100 25.40 -2.76 -10.23
CA HIS A 100 25.81 -1.40 -10.55
C HIS A 100 26.22 -0.62 -9.29
N LYS A 101 25.36 -0.59 -8.27
CA LYS A 101 25.63 0.07 -6.98
C LYS A 101 26.94 -0.45 -6.35
N ASN A 102 27.10 -1.77 -6.28
CA ASN A 102 28.28 -2.37 -5.66
C ASN A 102 29.56 -2.03 -6.43
N LEU A 103 29.55 -2.12 -7.76
CA LEU A 103 30.70 -1.74 -8.59
C LEU A 103 31.02 -0.25 -8.49
N GLN A 104 30.01 0.62 -8.41
CA GLN A 104 30.20 2.06 -8.20
C GLN A 104 30.80 2.38 -6.83
N ILE A 105 30.37 1.67 -5.77
CA ILE A 105 30.95 1.84 -4.43
C ILE A 105 32.39 1.33 -4.39
N ILE A 106 32.67 0.13 -4.94
CA ILE A 106 34.02 -0.43 -5.00
C ILE A 106 34.97 0.51 -5.75
N GLY A 107 34.57 0.96 -6.95
CA GLY A 107 35.36 1.92 -7.71
C GLY A 107 35.48 3.27 -7.01
N GLY A 108 34.40 3.79 -6.40
CA GLY A 108 34.42 5.04 -5.64
C GLY A 108 35.39 5.02 -4.46
N VAL A 109 35.43 3.92 -3.70
CA VAL A 109 36.41 3.69 -2.63
C VAL A 109 37.82 3.65 -3.21
N GLY A 110 38.02 2.96 -4.33
CA GLY A 110 39.32 2.94 -5.04
C GLY A 110 39.78 4.34 -5.44
N VAL A 111 38.91 5.16 -6.04
CA VAL A 111 39.20 6.55 -6.42
C VAL A 111 39.54 7.39 -5.19
N PHE A 112 38.78 7.24 -4.10
CA PHE A 112 39.04 7.94 -2.85
C PHE A 112 40.43 7.61 -2.28
N THR A 113 40.70 6.32 -2.05
CA THR A 113 41.94 5.85 -1.42
C THR A 113 43.17 6.18 -2.24
N PHE A 114 43.20 5.80 -3.53
CA PHE A 114 44.38 5.99 -4.36
C PHE A 114 44.51 7.42 -4.90
N GLY A 115 43.41 8.17 -5.00
CA GLY A 115 43.42 9.59 -5.34
C GLY A 115 44.02 10.44 -4.23
N THR A 116 43.56 10.24 -2.99
CA THR A 116 44.12 10.95 -1.81
C THR A 116 45.58 10.62 -1.56
N ALA A 117 45.97 9.34 -1.68
CA ALA A 117 47.36 8.93 -1.54
C ALA A 117 48.28 9.65 -2.55
N ALA A 118 47.85 9.77 -3.81
CA ALA A 118 48.62 10.48 -4.82
C ALA A 118 48.70 11.99 -4.55
N VAL A 119 47.62 12.61 -4.08
CA VAL A 119 47.62 14.03 -3.69
C VAL A 119 48.60 14.26 -2.52
N ALA A 120 48.59 13.39 -1.51
CA ALA A 120 49.46 13.48 -0.34
C ALA A 120 50.96 13.34 -0.67
N VAL A 121 51.28 12.57 -1.71
CA VAL A 121 52.65 12.32 -2.17
C VAL A 121 53.11 13.35 -3.22
N SER A 122 52.19 14.05 -3.88
CA SER A 122 52.52 15.07 -4.89
C SER A 122 53.03 16.38 -4.25
N HIS A 123 54.32 16.69 -4.39
CA HIS A 123 54.91 17.94 -3.89
C HIS A 123 54.33 19.19 -4.58
N GLU A 124 54.32 20.33 -3.85
CA GLU A 124 53.55 21.56 -4.14
C GLU A 124 53.89 22.35 -5.42
N GLN A 125 54.81 21.91 -6.29
CA GLN A 125 55.44 22.84 -7.25
C GLN A 125 55.22 22.59 -8.75
N SER A 126 54.35 21.67 -9.18
CA SER A 126 53.95 21.60 -10.60
C SER A 126 52.43 21.47 -10.79
N ARG A 127 51.83 22.47 -11.42
CA ARG A 127 50.44 22.44 -11.91
C ARG A 127 50.40 21.63 -13.20
N THR A 128 50.38 20.31 -13.12
CA THR A 128 50.18 19.48 -14.32
C THR A 128 48.70 19.45 -14.70
N PRO A 129 48.34 19.43 -16.00
CA PRO A 129 46.96 19.30 -16.45
C PRO A 129 46.26 18.07 -15.83
N HIS A 130 46.97 16.96 -15.66
CA HIS A 130 46.49 15.75 -15.00
C HIS A 130 46.02 16.00 -13.56
N LYS A 131 46.78 16.75 -12.76
CA LYS A 131 46.42 17.03 -11.35
C LYS A 131 45.15 17.86 -11.25
N PHE A 132 45.01 18.87 -12.12
CA PHE A 132 43.83 19.74 -12.13
C PHE A 132 42.56 18.98 -12.55
N VAL A 133 42.62 18.29 -13.69
CA VAL A 133 41.50 17.48 -14.19
C VAL A 133 41.16 16.35 -13.21
N GLY A 134 42.18 15.71 -12.61
CA GLY A 134 42.00 14.68 -11.60
C GLY A 134 41.23 15.15 -10.36
N ILE A 135 41.51 16.34 -9.81
CA ILE A 135 40.78 16.89 -8.66
C ILE A 135 39.32 17.20 -9.01
N LEU A 136 39.05 17.70 -10.22
CA LEU A 136 37.69 17.95 -10.70
C LEU A 136 36.89 16.64 -10.80
N LEU A 137 37.47 15.61 -11.43
CA LEU A 137 36.86 14.28 -11.54
C LEU A 137 36.63 13.63 -10.16
N TYR A 138 37.61 13.78 -9.27
CA TYR A 138 37.53 13.30 -7.89
C TYR A 138 36.37 13.95 -7.13
N SER A 139 36.12 15.24 -7.31
CA SER A 139 34.95 15.91 -6.71
C SER A 139 33.64 15.47 -7.37
N GLY A 140 33.65 15.33 -8.69
CA GLY A 140 32.48 14.94 -9.47
C GLY A 140 31.96 13.54 -9.15
N ILE A 141 32.83 12.60 -8.77
CA ILE A 141 32.39 11.24 -8.43
C ILE A 141 31.51 11.18 -7.17
N PHE A 142 31.78 12.02 -6.17
CA PHE A 142 30.95 12.09 -4.96
C PHE A 142 29.55 12.61 -5.28
N PHE A 143 29.48 13.63 -6.14
CA PHE A 143 28.21 14.15 -6.62
C PHE A 143 27.44 13.07 -7.40
N GLN A 144 28.13 12.35 -8.29
CA GLN A 144 27.56 11.26 -9.07
C GLN A 144 27.04 10.09 -8.21
N LEU A 145 27.79 9.69 -7.17
CA LEU A 145 27.39 8.68 -6.19
C LEU A 145 26.16 9.14 -5.39
N GLY A 146 26.13 10.41 -4.96
CA GLY A 146 25.00 11.03 -4.29
C GLY A 146 23.73 10.99 -5.14
N LEU A 147 23.82 11.39 -6.41
CA LEU A 147 22.70 11.30 -7.36
C LEU A 147 22.23 9.86 -7.57
N GLY A 148 23.16 8.90 -7.66
CA GLY A 148 22.86 7.48 -7.81
C GLY A 148 22.10 6.91 -6.60
N LEU A 149 22.60 7.14 -5.38
CA LEU A 149 21.96 6.70 -4.14
C LEU A 149 20.60 7.37 -3.92
N LEU A 150 20.49 8.67 -4.22
CA LEU A 150 19.23 9.40 -4.14
C LEU A 150 18.19 8.83 -5.12
N SER A 151 18.62 8.42 -6.32
CA SER A 151 17.72 7.78 -7.30
C SER A 151 17.22 6.40 -6.85
N LEU A 152 18.05 5.62 -6.14
CA LEU A 152 17.67 4.33 -5.57
C LEU A 152 16.69 4.50 -4.41
N TRP A 153 17.00 5.41 -3.49
CA TRP A 153 16.11 5.75 -2.37
C TRP A 153 14.75 6.27 -2.86
N ALA A 154 14.74 7.10 -3.90
CA ALA A 154 13.51 7.62 -4.50
C ALA A 154 12.62 6.49 -5.05
N ARG A 155 13.22 5.49 -5.71
CA ARG A 155 12.51 4.35 -6.28
C ARG A 155 11.86 3.47 -5.21
N SER A 156 12.51 3.29 -4.06
CA SER A 156 11.95 2.52 -2.94
C SER A 156 10.88 3.29 -2.16
N SER A 157 11.04 4.61 -2.07
CA SER A 157 10.29 5.44 -1.12
C SER A 157 9.11 6.22 -1.74
N LEU A 158 9.08 6.44 -3.05
CA LEU A 158 8.07 7.29 -3.72
C LEU A 158 7.11 6.50 -4.60
N VAL A 159 5.95 7.09 -4.88
CA VAL A 159 4.86 6.46 -5.66
C VAL A 159 5.24 6.29 -7.12
N SER A 160 5.82 7.31 -7.76
CA SER A 160 6.35 7.22 -9.12
C SER A 160 7.74 7.84 -9.18
N SER A 161 8.74 7.09 -9.64
CA SER A 161 10.11 7.61 -9.81
C SER A 161 10.40 8.10 -11.24
N ASN A 162 9.42 8.02 -12.14
CA ASN A 162 9.59 8.32 -13.57
C ASN A 162 9.02 9.67 -14.01
N HIS A 163 8.55 10.47 -13.06
CA HIS A 163 8.00 11.81 -13.30
C HIS A 163 8.72 12.85 -12.43
N GLY A 164 8.46 14.13 -12.71
CA GLY A 164 8.91 15.26 -11.91
C GLY A 164 10.41 15.34 -11.65
N ILE A 165 10.78 15.75 -10.44
CA ILE A 165 12.16 16.00 -10.03
C ILE A 165 13.05 14.76 -10.11
N PHE A 166 12.50 13.57 -9.90
CA PHE A 166 13.28 12.32 -9.93
C PHE A 166 13.58 11.82 -11.34
N LYS A 167 12.75 12.18 -12.33
CA LYS A 167 13.11 12.06 -13.74
C LYS A 167 14.33 12.92 -14.05
N SER A 168 14.34 14.16 -13.54
CA SER A 168 15.49 15.08 -13.69
C SER A 168 16.74 14.52 -13.01
N ILE A 169 16.66 14.06 -11.76
CA ILE A 169 17.80 13.45 -11.04
C ILE A 169 18.42 12.28 -11.83
N LYS A 170 17.58 11.39 -12.40
CA LYS A 170 18.07 10.28 -13.24
C LYS A 170 18.75 10.78 -14.52
N ALA A 171 18.21 11.82 -15.16
CA ALA A 171 18.81 12.44 -16.34
C ALA A 171 20.16 13.09 -15.98
N THR A 172 20.22 13.86 -14.89
CA THR A 172 21.46 14.48 -14.40
C THR A 172 22.51 13.42 -14.08
N HIS A 173 22.14 12.32 -13.39
CA HIS A 173 23.04 11.19 -13.15
C HIS A 173 23.57 10.60 -14.46
N PHE A 174 22.73 10.46 -15.50
CA PHE A 174 23.18 9.97 -16.80
C PHE A 174 24.18 10.92 -17.46
N PHE A 175 23.84 12.20 -17.61
CA PHE A 175 24.68 13.16 -18.33
C PHE A 175 26.01 13.45 -17.60
N ILE A 176 25.98 13.62 -16.28
CA ILE A 176 27.20 13.82 -15.49
C ILE A 176 28.06 12.55 -15.51
N GLY A 177 27.45 11.37 -15.44
CA GLY A 177 28.17 10.10 -15.56
C GLY A 177 28.94 10.01 -16.89
N VAL A 178 28.30 10.35 -18.01
CA VAL A 178 28.96 10.37 -19.33
C VAL A 178 30.10 11.40 -19.37
N ALA A 179 29.87 12.62 -18.87
CA ALA A 179 30.90 13.65 -18.83
C ALA A 179 32.12 13.23 -17.99
N LEU A 180 31.89 12.59 -16.83
CA LEU A 180 32.95 12.05 -15.98
C LEU A 180 33.73 10.94 -16.68
N MET A 181 33.07 10.04 -17.40
CA MET A 181 33.75 8.98 -18.14
C MET A 181 34.65 9.53 -19.26
N LEU A 182 34.17 10.52 -20.02
CA LEU A 182 34.96 11.18 -21.07
C LEU A 182 36.14 11.96 -20.47
N GLY A 183 35.91 12.72 -19.41
CA GLY A 183 36.96 13.46 -18.71
C GLY A 183 38.00 12.53 -18.08
N ALA A 184 37.57 11.40 -17.51
CA ALA A 184 38.47 10.39 -16.96
C ALA A 184 39.30 9.70 -18.04
N ALA A 185 38.70 9.38 -19.20
CA ALA A 185 39.44 8.80 -20.31
C ALA A 185 40.59 9.71 -20.76
N PHE A 186 40.33 11.02 -20.85
CA PHE A 186 41.35 12.04 -21.12
C PHE A 186 42.38 12.17 -19.98
N ASN A 187 41.93 12.15 -18.72
CA ASN A 187 42.82 12.31 -17.57
C ASN A 187 43.78 11.12 -17.37
N VAL A 188 43.34 9.90 -17.69
CA VAL A 188 44.20 8.70 -17.66
C VAL A 188 45.28 8.80 -18.73
N TRP A 189 44.95 9.29 -19.93
CA TRP A 189 45.94 9.55 -20.97
C TRP A 189 46.99 10.57 -20.51
N LEU A 190 46.57 11.70 -19.92
CA LEU A 190 47.48 12.69 -19.32
C LEU A 190 48.35 12.09 -18.20
N GLY A 191 47.81 11.13 -17.44
CA GLY A 191 48.55 10.43 -16.39
C GLY A 191 49.62 9.50 -16.94
N ILE A 192 49.33 8.79 -18.03
CA ILE A 192 50.29 7.94 -18.75
C ILE A 192 51.39 8.80 -19.37
N ASP A 193 51.04 9.92 -20.00
CA ASP A 193 52.01 10.87 -20.58
C ASP A 193 52.93 11.48 -19.50
N ALA A 194 52.36 11.83 -18.34
CA ALA A 194 53.14 12.38 -17.23
C ALA A 194 54.05 11.35 -16.52
N TYR A 195 53.66 10.06 -16.50
CA TYR A 195 54.39 9.00 -15.78
C TYR A 195 55.32 8.17 -16.67
N GLY A 196 54.90 7.89 -17.90
CA GLY A 196 55.58 6.99 -18.83
C GLY A 196 56.14 7.75 -20.03
N GLN A 197 57.46 7.87 -20.10
CA GLN A 197 58.17 8.48 -21.24
C GLN A 197 58.22 7.57 -22.50
N SER A 198 57.24 6.69 -22.68
CA SER A 198 57.22 5.70 -23.76
C SER A 198 55.91 5.81 -24.54
N GLU A 199 56.00 6.11 -25.83
CA GLU A 199 54.87 6.19 -26.76
C GLU A 199 54.04 4.89 -26.81
N LEU A 200 54.64 3.72 -26.51
CA LEU A 200 53.98 2.42 -26.50
C LEU A 200 52.73 2.42 -25.59
N TRP A 201 52.84 2.91 -24.36
CA TRP A 201 51.74 2.87 -23.38
C TRP A 201 50.59 3.81 -23.74
N SER A 202 50.92 4.96 -24.34
CA SER A 202 49.93 5.91 -24.86
C SER A 202 49.13 5.29 -26.00
N ASN A 203 49.80 4.63 -26.95
CA ASN A 203 49.17 3.96 -28.09
C ASN A 203 48.32 2.76 -27.67
N LEU A 204 48.81 1.93 -26.74
CA LEU A 204 48.04 0.80 -26.18
C LEU A 204 46.76 1.27 -25.48
N TYR A 205 46.85 2.37 -24.71
CA TYR A 205 45.68 2.94 -24.05
C TYR A 205 44.66 3.49 -25.05
N LEU A 206 45.11 4.19 -26.10
CA LEU A 206 44.21 4.69 -27.15
C LEU A 206 43.50 3.53 -27.86
N GLY A 207 44.20 2.43 -28.13
CA GLY A 207 43.62 1.19 -28.63
C GLY A 207 42.55 0.61 -27.70
N TRP A 208 42.81 0.57 -26.39
CA TRP A 208 41.84 0.13 -25.39
C TRP A 208 40.56 0.99 -25.37
N VAL A 209 40.71 2.32 -25.41
CA VAL A 209 39.57 3.25 -25.51
C VAL A 209 38.78 2.99 -26.78
N GLY A 210 39.45 2.74 -27.91
CA GLY A 210 38.82 2.34 -29.17
C GLY A 210 37.97 1.07 -29.05
N ILE A 211 38.51 0.03 -28.40
CA ILE A 211 37.78 -1.23 -28.14
C ILE A 211 36.52 -0.97 -27.29
N LEU A 212 36.62 -0.16 -26.24
CA LEU A 212 35.48 0.20 -25.41
C LEU A 212 34.40 0.96 -26.21
N CYS A 213 34.80 1.90 -27.08
CA CYS A 213 33.87 2.63 -27.94
C CYS A 213 33.11 1.68 -28.88
N VAL A 214 33.83 0.77 -29.56
CA VAL A 214 33.21 -0.25 -30.43
C VAL A 214 32.25 -1.15 -29.65
N LEU A 215 32.64 -1.59 -28.45
CA LEU A 215 31.80 -2.40 -27.57
C LEU A 215 30.51 -1.66 -27.19
N PHE A 216 30.59 -0.40 -26.77
CA PHE A 216 29.40 0.39 -26.40
C PHE A 216 28.48 0.65 -27.59
N ILE A 217 29.03 0.96 -28.77
CA ILE A 217 28.26 1.17 -30.01
C ILE A 217 27.56 -0.14 -30.41
N GLY A 218 28.28 -1.26 -30.40
CA GLY A 218 27.70 -2.58 -30.72
C GLY A 218 26.57 -2.97 -29.76
N LEU A 219 26.76 -2.74 -28.46
CA LEU A 219 25.72 -2.99 -27.45
C LEU A 219 24.51 -2.05 -27.59
N GLU A 220 24.70 -0.77 -27.94
CA GLU A 220 23.59 0.14 -28.24
C GLU A 220 22.81 -0.31 -29.48
N CYS A 221 23.49 -0.67 -30.56
CA CYS A 221 22.85 -1.18 -31.77
C CYS A 221 22.04 -2.46 -31.48
N TRP A 222 22.61 -3.40 -30.73
CA TRP A 222 21.94 -4.62 -30.30
C TRP A 222 20.71 -4.33 -29.42
N TYR A 223 20.85 -3.44 -28.43
CA TYR A 223 19.77 -3.05 -27.53
C TYR A 223 18.63 -2.35 -28.27
N MET A 224 18.96 -1.44 -29.19
CA MET A 224 17.98 -0.78 -30.05
C MET A 224 17.25 -1.80 -30.92
N TYR A 225 17.97 -2.73 -31.56
CA TYR A 225 17.36 -3.78 -32.39
C TYR A 225 16.38 -4.64 -31.58
N LYS A 226 16.78 -5.15 -30.41
CA LYS A 226 15.92 -5.99 -29.56
C LYS A 226 14.68 -5.25 -29.01
N ASN A 227 14.76 -3.93 -28.87
CA ASN A 227 13.71 -3.09 -28.29
C ASN A 227 12.88 -2.29 -29.33
N LYS A 228 13.14 -2.47 -30.64
CA LYS A 228 12.39 -1.84 -31.74
C LYS A 228 10.97 -2.39 -31.88
N GLU A 229 10.77 -3.66 -31.54
CA GLU A 229 9.44 -4.24 -31.42
C GLU A 229 8.79 -3.73 -30.13
N LYS A 230 7.97 -2.68 -30.23
CA LYS A 230 6.95 -2.45 -29.22
C LYS A 230 6.00 -3.64 -29.29
N CYS A 231 6.10 -4.55 -28.34
CA CYS A 231 5.06 -5.55 -28.17
C CYS A 231 3.75 -4.79 -28.01
N PHE A 232 2.70 -5.26 -28.68
CA PHE A 232 1.33 -4.75 -28.57
C PHE A 232 0.98 -3.57 -29.49
N ALA A 233 1.12 -3.77 -30.81
CA ALA A 233 0.06 -3.26 -31.69
C ALA A 233 -1.21 -4.10 -31.40
N PRO A 234 -2.38 -3.48 -31.18
CA PRO A 234 -3.62 -4.24 -31.10
C PRO A 234 -3.82 -4.95 -32.44
N THR A 235 -3.87 -6.28 -32.43
CA THR A 235 -4.34 -7.05 -33.58
C THR A 235 -5.83 -6.76 -33.74
N GLU A 236 -6.29 -6.45 -34.95
CA GLU A 236 -7.69 -6.11 -35.27
C GLU A 236 -8.68 -7.24 -34.89
N ASP A 237 -8.19 -8.46 -34.66
CA ASP A 237 -9.00 -9.67 -34.59
C ASP A 237 -9.61 -10.05 -33.23
N GLY A 238 -9.44 -9.24 -32.17
CA GLY A 238 -10.19 -9.40 -30.91
C GLY A 238 -10.07 -10.74 -30.16
N SER A 239 -9.31 -11.72 -30.67
CA SER A 239 -9.06 -12.99 -29.99
C SER A 239 -8.29 -12.71 -28.69
N ASN A 240 -8.59 -13.44 -27.61
CA ASN A 240 -7.86 -13.38 -26.34
C ASN A 240 -6.39 -13.79 -26.58
N VAL A 241 -5.56 -12.88 -27.11
CA VAL A 241 -4.17 -13.17 -27.39
C VAL A 241 -3.48 -13.29 -26.05
N LYS A 242 -3.12 -14.53 -25.70
CA LYS A 242 -2.23 -14.90 -24.60
C LYS A 242 -0.80 -14.45 -24.91
N ARG A 243 -0.58 -13.13 -24.91
CA ARG A 243 0.66 -12.45 -25.32
C ARG A 243 1.86 -12.84 -24.47
N ILE A 244 1.68 -12.99 -23.15
CA ILE A 244 2.73 -13.38 -22.21
C ILE A 244 3.09 -14.86 -22.40
N ILE A 245 2.11 -15.71 -22.73
CA ILE A 245 2.31 -17.16 -22.89
C ILE A 245 3.30 -17.47 -24.02
N LYS A 246 3.34 -16.66 -25.09
CA LYS A 246 4.33 -16.80 -26.17
C LYS A 246 5.79 -16.69 -25.70
N HIS A 247 6.03 -16.10 -24.53
CA HIS A 247 7.36 -15.94 -23.94
C HIS A 247 7.66 -16.97 -22.84
N ILE A 248 6.75 -17.92 -22.59
CA ILE A 248 6.93 -19.01 -21.63
C ILE A 248 7.26 -20.27 -22.41
N ASP A 249 8.29 -21.00 -21.99
CA ASP A 249 8.62 -22.31 -22.56
C ASP A 249 7.43 -23.29 -22.41
N ASN A 250 7.07 -23.99 -23.48
CA ASN A 250 5.89 -24.86 -23.51
C ASN A 250 5.95 -25.95 -22.44
N LYS A 251 7.12 -26.56 -22.22
CA LYS A 251 7.31 -27.57 -21.18
C LYS A 251 7.08 -26.99 -19.78
N LYS A 252 7.60 -25.78 -19.54
CA LYS A 252 7.37 -25.05 -18.29
C LYS A 252 5.89 -24.71 -18.12
N TYR A 253 5.23 -24.27 -19.18
CA TYR A 253 3.80 -23.93 -19.15
C TYR A 253 2.94 -25.14 -18.79
N GLU A 254 3.13 -26.30 -19.43
CA GLU A 254 2.36 -27.52 -19.16
C GLU A 254 2.43 -27.96 -17.70
N GLY A 255 3.61 -27.86 -17.06
CA GLY A 255 3.83 -28.22 -15.66
C GLY A 255 3.37 -27.21 -14.60
N LEU A 256 2.75 -26.08 -14.99
CA LEU A 256 2.28 -25.08 -14.02
C LEU A 256 1.02 -25.57 -13.27
N PRO A 257 0.94 -25.38 -11.94
CA PRO A 257 -0.24 -25.72 -11.16
C PRO A 257 -1.41 -24.78 -11.50
N GLU A 258 -2.63 -25.31 -11.40
CA GLU A 258 -3.86 -24.50 -11.39
C GLU A 258 -4.08 -23.91 -9.99
N ILE A 259 -4.38 -22.62 -9.93
CA ILE A 259 -4.55 -21.86 -8.69
C ILE A 259 -5.86 -21.07 -8.79
N SER A 260 -6.68 -21.11 -7.74
CA SER A 260 -7.93 -20.33 -7.63
C SER A 260 -7.69 -18.93 -7.06
N TRP A 261 -8.65 -18.03 -7.23
CA TRP A 261 -8.55 -16.68 -6.64
C TRP A 261 -8.50 -16.71 -5.11
N ASN A 262 -9.26 -17.62 -4.49
CA ASN A 262 -9.23 -17.79 -3.04
C ASN A 262 -7.85 -18.25 -2.55
N GLU A 263 -7.19 -19.15 -3.27
CA GLU A 263 -5.84 -19.58 -2.91
C GLU A 263 -4.81 -18.45 -3.06
N ILE A 264 -4.87 -17.68 -4.16
CA ILE A 264 -4.03 -16.47 -4.33
C ILE A 264 -4.22 -15.52 -3.16
N TYR A 265 -5.47 -15.29 -2.77
CA TYR A 265 -5.84 -14.44 -1.65
C TYR A 265 -5.22 -14.92 -0.32
N GLN A 266 -5.35 -16.21 0.01
CA GLN A 266 -4.76 -16.77 1.24
C GLN A 266 -3.23 -16.62 1.25
N ARG A 267 -2.59 -16.89 0.11
CA ARG A 267 -1.14 -16.70 -0.03
C ARG A 267 -0.75 -15.22 0.13
N VAL A 268 -1.52 -14.29 -0.42
CA VAL A 268 -1.27 -12.84 -0.29
C VAL A 268 -1.43 -12.38 1.16
N LEU A 269 -2.42 -12.88 1.89
CA LEU A 269 -2.57 -12.63 3.33
C LEU A 269 -1.38 -13.14 4.14
N GLN A 270 -0.82 -14.30 3.75
CA GLN A 270 0.42 -14.85 4.32
C GLN A 270 1.68 -14.09 3.88
N GLY A 271 1.55 -13.02 3.08
CA GLY A 271 2.65 -12.14 2.68
C GLY A 271 3.20 -12.41 1.28
N ALA A 272 2.64 -13.36 0.52
CA ALA A 272 3.01 -13.55 -0.87
C ALA A 272 2.72 -12.28 -1.72
N LYS A 273 3.51 -12.09 -2.78
CA LYS A 273 3.43 -10.91 -3.66
C LYS A 273 2.97 -11.36 -5.03
N LEU A 274 1.73 -11.83 -5.08
CA LEU A 274 1.13 -12.42 -6.28
C LEU A 274 0.30 -11.40 -7.05
N VAL A 275 0.36 -11.48 -8.37
CA VAL A 275 -0.49 -10.73 -9.32
C VAL A 275 -0.93 -11.66 -10.44
N VAL A 276 -2.02 -11.31 -11.10
CA VAL A 276 -2.58 -12.11 -12.21
C VAL A 276 -2.47 -11.31 -13.50
N ALA A 277 -2.04 -11.94 -14.60
CA ALA A 277 -2.11 -11.34 -15.93
C ALA A 277 -2.36 -12.41 -16.99
N GLU A 278 -3.31 -12.18 -17.89
CA GLU A 278 -3.72 -13.15 -18.93
C GLU A 278 -3.94 -14.58 -18.40
N GLU A 279 -4.68 -14.70 -17.29
CA GLU A 279 -4.97 -16.00 -16.63
C GLU A 279 -3.74 -16.72 -16.06
N LEU A 280 -2.61 -16.02 -15.91
CA LEU A 280 -1.40 -16.54 -15.27
C LEU A 280 -1.13 -15.84 -13.95
N VAL A 281 -0.57 -16.59 -13.01
CA VAL A 281 -0.19 -16.10 -11.69
C VAL A 281 1.33 -15.86 -11.66
N PHE A 282 1.74 -14.69 -11.18
CA PHE A 282 3.14 -14.27 -11.11
C PHE A 282 3.56 -13.88 -9.70
N ASP A 283 4.75 -14.30 -9.27
CA ASP A 283 5.38 -13.79 -8.03
C ASP A 283 6.32 -12.62 -8.35
N ILE A 284 5.86 -11.42 -8.05
CA ILE A 284 6.58 -10.17 -8.33
C ILE A 284 7.53 -9.75 -7.21
N ARG A 285 7.71 -10.54 -6.14
CA ARG A 285 8.52 -10.18 -4.96
C ARG A 285 9.91 -9.66 -5.33
N ARG A 286 10.61 -10.39 -6.21
CA ARG A 286 11.97 -10.03 -6.65
C ARG A 286 12.02 -8.79 -7.54
N TRP A 287 10.88 -8.37 -8.08
CA TRP A 287 10.78 -7.24 -9.00
C TRP A 287 10.37 -5.93 -8.34
N ILE A 288 9.67 -5.99 -7.19
CA ILE A 288 9.14 -4.81 -6.48
C ILE A 288 10.19 -3.70 -6.32
N ASP A 289 11.36 -4.01 -5.78
CA ASP A 289 12.38 -2.98 -5.46
C ASP A 289 13.16 -2.48 -6.68
N VAL A 290 13.12 -3.23 -7.78
CA VAL A 290 13.88 -2.93 -9.00
C VAL A 290 13.00 -2.39 -10.13
N HIS A 291 11.67 -2.42 -9.95
CA HIS A 291 10.70 -1.95 -10.92
C HIS A 291 10.93 -0.48 -11.31
N PRO A 292 11.04 -0.16 -12.61
CA PRO A 292 11.36 1.20 -13.07
C PRO A 292 10.31 2.23 -12.68
N GLY A 293 9.03 1.84 -12.60
CA GLY A 293 7.94 2.73 -12.19
C GLY A 293 7.96 3.10 -10.70
N GLY A 294 8.72 2.36 -9.88
CA GLY A 294 8.76 2.50 -8.42
C GLY A 294 8.10 1.31 -7.71
N ALA A 295 8.57 1.02 -6.49
CA ALA A 295 8.14 -0.13 -5.70
C ALA A 295 6.71 -0.01 -5.21
N LYS A 296 6.25 1.20 -4.90
CA LYS A 296 4.90 1.45 -4.42
C LYS A 296 3.85 1.05 -5.46
N VAL A 297 4.05 1.31 -6.76
CA VAL A 297 3.08 0.93 -7.81
C VAL A 297 2.77 -0.56 -7.75
N LEU A 298 3.81 -1.40 -7.72
CA LEU A 298 3.64 -2.84 -7.67
C LEU A 298 3.01 -3.30 -6.34
N LYS A 299 3.35 -2.66 -5.22
CA LYS A 299 2.71 -2.94 -3.93
C LYS A 299 1.20 -2.68 -3.95
N HIS A 300 0.74 -1.69 -4.72
CA HIS A 300 -0.69 -1.39 -4.82
C HIS A 300 -1.45 -2.41 -5.63
N VAL A 301 -0.82 -3.15 -6.55
CA VAL A 301 -1.51 -4.12 -7.42
C VAL A 301 -1.40 -5.57 -6.94
N ILE A 302 -0.77 -5.82 -5.78
CA ILE A 302 -0.74 -7.17 -5.19
C ILE A 302 -2.17 -7.67 -4.94
N GLY A 303 -2.44 -8.90 -5.37
CA GLY A 303 -3.71 -9.60 -5.21
C GLY A 303 -4.80 -9.21 -6.21
N THR A 304 -4.45 -8.57 -7.34
CA THR A 304 -5.40 -8.18 -8.40
C THR A 304 -4.93 -8.62 -9.78
N ASP A 305 -5.84 -8.62 -10.75
CA ASP A 305 -5.51 -8.76 -12.17
C ASP A 305 -4.92 -7.45 -12.69
N ILE A 306 -3.73 -7.54 -13.28
CA ILE A 306 -2.97 -6.41 -13.83
C ILE A 306 -2.94 -6.41 -15.36
N SER A 307 -3.72 -7.27 -16.02
CA SER A 307 -3.72 -7.39 -17.49
C SER A 307 -3.94 -6.03 -18.15
N ASN A 308 -4.99 -5.32 -17.76
CA ASN A 308 -5.31 -4.02 -18.34
C ASN A 308 -4.21 -2.97 -18.05
N ASP A 309 -3.72 -2.94 -16.81
CA ASP A 309 -2.66 -2.02 -16.39
C ASP A 309 -1.34 -2.28 -17.13
N PHE A 310 -1.05 -3.55 -17.41
CA PHE A 310 0.17 -3.99 -18.09
C PHE A 310 0.12 -3.72 -19.59
N PHE A 311 -1.01 -3.94 -20.24
CA PHE A 311 -1.15 -3.73 -21.69
C PHE A 311 -1.61 -2.32 -22.08
N GLY A 312 -2.00 -1.49 -21.12
CA GLY A 312 -2.50 -0.15 -21.41
C GLY A 312 -3.85 -0.14 -22.13
N ASN A 313 -4.60 -1.26 -22.07
CA ASN A 313 -5.97 -1.33 -22.56
C ASN A 313 -6.83 -0.43 -21.67
N LYS A 314 -7.24 0.73 -22.19
CA LYS A 314 -8.18 1.61 -21.51
C LYS A 314 -9.52 0.88 -21.40
N GLN A 315 -9.88 0.42 -20.21
CA GLN A 315 -11.30 0.31 -19.86
C GLN A 315 -11.75 1.70 -19.42
N ASP A 316 -12.90 2.14 -19.94
CA ASP A 316 -13.49 3.43 -19.63
C ASP A 316 -13.55 3.64 -18.10
N GLY A 317 -12.85 4.68 -17.62
CA GLY A 317 -12.91 5.13 -16.22
C GLY A 317 -11.80 4.68 -15.26
N GLU A 318 -10.91 3.73 -15.59
CA GLU A 318 -9.92 3.21 -14.61
C GLU A 318 -8.53 3.91 -14.61
N SER A 319 -8.14 4.59 -15.70
CA SER A 319 -6.73 4.97 -15.90
C SER A 319 -6.27 6.28 -15.25
N GLU A 320 -7.17 7.15 -14.77
CA GLU A 320 -6.77 8.49 -14.28
C GLU A 320 -6.19 8.51 -12.85
N LEU A 321 -6.33 7.41 -12.12
CA LEU A 321 -6.29 7.44 -10.67
C LEU A 321 -4.95 7.09 -10.01
N PHE A 322 -4.00 6.54 -10.77
CA PHE A 322 -2.65 6.25 -10.26
C PHE A 322 -1.86 7.52 -9.86
N SER A 323 -2.36 8.70 -10.25
CA SER A 323 -1.71 10.00 -10.05
C SER A 323 -1.95 10.61 -8.66
N GLN A 324 -2.99 10.18 -7.95
CA GLN A 324 -3.31 10.70 -6.62
C GLN A 324 -3.12 9.56 -5.60
N GLY A 325 -2.04 9.63 -4.81
CA GLY A 325 -1.85 8.81 -3.60
C GLY A 325 -2.48 9.50 -2.37
N PRO A 326 -2.63 8.84 -1.21
CA PRO A 326 -3.35 9.40 -0.06
C PRO A 326 -2.78 10.75 0.40
N SER A 327 -3.57 11.52 1.15
CA SER A 327 -3.14 12.82 1.69
C SER A 327 -1.84 12.66 2.51
N LEU A 328 -0.82 13.42 2.12
CA LEU A 328 0.49 13.37 2.77
C LEU A 328 0.44 14.21 4.05
N SER A 329 0.84 13.64 5.19
CA SER A 329 0.98 14.41 6.42
C SER A 329 2.04 15.50 6.26
N LYS A 330 1.81 16.66 6.90
CA LYS A 330 2.80 17.74 6.95
C LYS A 330 3.97 17.30 7.84
N GLY A 331 5.02 16.74 7.23
CA GLY A 331 6.25 16.35 7.92
C GLY A 331 6.97 15.19 7.25
N GLY A 332 8.31 15.20 7.29
CA GLY A 332 9.16 14.11 6.78
C GLY A 332 9.67 14.32 5.35
N ILE A 333 10.93 13.91 5.13
CA ILE A 333 11.66 14.03 3.86
C ILE A 333 10.91 13.36 2.70
N VAL A 334 10.32 12.18 2.94
CA VAL A 334 9.53 11.45 1.92
C VAL A 334 8.33 12.28 1.45
N ASN A 335 7.57 12.86 2.38
CA ASN A 335 6.36 13.62 2.06
C ASN A 335 6.69 14.93 1.34
N PHE A 336 7.80 15.57 1.70
CA PHE A 336 8.32 16.74 0.98
C PHE A 336 8.61 16.42 -0.49
N PHE A 337 9.39 15.36 -0.75
CA PHE A 337 9.75 14.94 -2.10
C PHE A 337 8.54 14.43 -2.90
N GLU A 338 7.60 13.73 -2.26
CA GLU A 338 6.38 13.26 -2.92
C GLU A 338 5.47 14.43 -3.32
N ARG A 339 5.41 15.51 -2.51
CA ARG A 339 4.69 16.75 -2.86
C ARG A 339 5.32 17.47 -4.05
N LEU A 340 6.66 17.56 -4.10
CA LEU A 340 7.36 18.13 -5.26
C LEU A 340 7.08 17.33 -6.53
N ASN A 341 7.07 16.00 -6.41
CA ASN A 341 6.83 15.13 -7.55
C ASN A 341 5.41 15.27 -8.11
N ARG A 342 4.39 15.32 -7.23
CA ARG A 342 2.97 15.45 -7.61
C ARG A 342 2.64 16.74 -8.35
N LYS A 343 3.28 17.87 -8.01
CA LYS A 343 3.11 19.14 -8.75
C LYS A 343 3.48 19.03 -10.24
N CYS A 344 4.28 18.03 -10.60
CA CYS A 344 4.78 17.83 -11.96
C CYS A 344 4.09 16.66 -12.70
N ILE A 345 3.16 15.93 -12.07
CA ILE A 345 2.44 14.82 -12.70
C ILE A 345 1.19 15.40 -13.36
N LYS A 346 1.27 15.69 -14.66
CA LYS A 346 0.06 15.69 -15.52
C LYS A 346 -0.26 14.23 -15.82
N SER A 347 -1.54 13.87 -15.83
CA SER A 347 -2.08 12.51 -16.02
C SER A 347 -1.19 11.66 -16.93
N SER A 348 -0.74 10.51 -16.43
CA SER A 348 0.22 9.67 -17.15
C SER A 348 -0.48 9.10 -18.38
N PRO A 349 -0.05 9.43 -19.62
CA PRO A 349 -0.54 8.74 -20.80
C PRO A 349 -0.12 7.28 -20.69
N GLY A 350 -1.00 6.35 -21.09
CA GLY A 350 -0.81 4.91 -20.97
C GLY A 350 0.64 4.47 -21.22
N HIS A 351 1.27 3.90 -20.19
CA HIS A 351 2.64 3.42 -20.30
C HIS A 351 2.61 2.05 -21.00
N HIS A 352 3.29 1.95 -22.13
CA HIS A 352 3.41 0.67 -22.84
C HIS A 352 4.66 -0.04 -22.32
N HIS A 353 4.49 -1.30 -21.92
CA HIS A 353 5.59 -2.15 -21.51
C HIS A 353 6.36 -2.64 -22.75
N SER A 354 7.70 -2.65 -22.67
CA SER A 354 8.54 -3.18 -23.75
C SER A 354 8.57 -4.71 -23.74
N ARG A 355 9.02 -5.32 -24.85
CA ARG A 355 9.30 -6.78 -24.95
C ARG A 355 10.11 -7.30 -23.77
N PHE A 356 11.08 -6.48 -23.36
CA PHE A 356 11.94 -6.71 -22.22
C PHE A 356 11.16 -6.89 -20.90
N ALA A 357 10.16 -6.04 -20.65
CA ALA A 357 9.31 -6.13 -19.47
C ALA A 357 8.38 -7.37 -19.53
N THR A 358 7.91 -7.75 -20.72
CA THR A 358 7.12 -8.97 -20.95
C THR A 358 7.92 -10.24 -20.69
N GLU A 359 9.15 -10.35 -21.23
CA GLU A 359 10.06 -11.47 -20.95
C GLU A 359 10.37 -11.57 -19.45
N THR A 360 10.55 -10.42 -18.79
CA THR A 360 10.79 -10.36 -17.34
C THR A 360 9.60 -10.89 -16.53
N LEU A 361 8.37 -10.50 -16.90
CA LEU A 361 7.15 -10.98 -16.26
C LEU A 361 6.94 -12.49 -16.52
N ALA A 362 7.13 -12.95 -17.76
CA ALA A 362 7.01 -14.36 -18.13
C ALA A 362 7.94 -15.26 -17.31
N ASN A 363 9.14 -14.80 -16.99
CA ASN A 363 10.09 -15.53 -16.14
C ASN A 363 9.61 -15.69 -14.68
N MET A 364 8.68 -14.85 -14.22
CA MET A 364 8.12 -14.85 -12.86
C MET A 364 6.84 -15.67 -12.70
N VAL A 365 6.41 -16.38 -13.75
CA VAL A 365 5.19 -17.20 -13.72
C VAL A 365 5.32 -18.34 -12.70
N VAL A 366 4.27 -18.53 -11.90
CA VAL A 366 4.18 -19.56 -10.84
C VAL A 366 2.97 -20.47 -10.97
N GLY A 367 1.95 -20.12 -11.76
CA GLY A 367 0.75 -20.93 -11.93
C GLY A 367 -0.19 -20.41 -13.02
N LYS A 368 -1.26 -21.18 -13.26
CA LYS A 368 -2.38 -20.85 -14.16
C LYS A 368 -3.64 -20.62 -13.33
N MET A 369 -4.53 -19.76 -13.79
CA MET A 369 -5.82 -19.52 -13.14
C MET A 369 -6.81 -20.65 -13.45
N GLN A 370 -7.56 -21.09 -12.44
CA GLN A 370 -8.70 -21.98 -12.66
C GLN A 370 -9.89 -21.19 -13.23
N VAL A 371 -10.23 -21.41 -14.52
CA VAL A 371 -11.15 -20.53 -15.29
C VAL A 371 -12.63 -20.70 -14.92
N LYS A 372 -13.03 -21.81 -14.29
CA LYS A 372 -14.44 -22.25 -14.27
C LYS A 372 -15.36 -21.68 -13.17
N ILE A 373 -14.87 -20.97 -12.14
CA ILE A 373 -15.72 -20.60 -10.97
C ILE A 373 -15.63 -19.12 -10.50
N ASP A 374 -14.58 -18.37 -10.82
CA ASP A 374 -14.16 -17.28 -9.91
C ASP A 374 -14.27 -15.82 -10.41
N LYS A 375 -15.11 -15.48 -11.41
CA LYS A 375 -15.28 -14.04 -11.78
C LYS A 375 -15.89 -13.19 -10.63
N ILE A 376 -16.53 -13.84 -9.65
CA ILE A 376 -17.11 -13.19 -8.46
C ILE A 376 -16.07 -12.98 -7.34
N ASP A 377 -14.99 -13.76 -7.29
CA ASP A 377 -14.02 -13.68 -6.18
C ASP A 377 -12.88 -12.67 -6.38
N GLU A 378 -12.79 -12.07 -7.55
CA GLU A 378 -11.76 -11.09 -7.87
C GLU A 378 -11.98 -9.73 -7.18
N PHE A 379 -10.91 -9.21 -6.56
CA PHE A 379 -10.85 -7.84 -6.07
C PHE A 379 -10.73 -6.85 -7.24
N LYS A 380 -11.74 -5.99 -7.39
CA LYS A 380 -11.78 -4.94 -8.41
C LYS A 380 -11.73 -3.55 -7.79
N ARG A 381 -11.17 -2.59 -8.54
CA ARG A 381 -11.05 -1.21 -8.11
C ARG A 381 -12.37 -0.48 -8.26
N HIS A 382 -12.83 0.17 -7.20
CA HIS A 382 -14.00 1.05 -7.20
C HIS A 382 -13.63 2.42 -6.65
N THR A 383 -13.99 3.49 -7.35
CA THR A 383 -13.67 4.87 -6.96
C THR A 383 -14.66 5.39 -5.92
N ILE A 384 -14.16 6.10 -4.91
CA ILE A 384 -14.95 6.79 -3.90
C ILE A 384 -15.62 8.01 -4.57
N TYR A 385 -16.95 8.03 -4.56
CA TYR A 385 -17.75 9.15 -5.04
C TYR A 385 -17.89 10.24 -3.97
N ASP A 386 -18.22 9.86 -2.73
CA ASP A 386 -18.37 10.80 -1.62
C ASP A 386 -18.06 10.14 -0.28
N ILE A 387 -17.72 10.94 0.73
CA ILE A 387 -17.49 10.52 2.10
C ILE A 387 -18.29 11.44 3.02
N ILE A 388 -19.25 10.88 3.74
CA ILE A 388 -20.22 11.64 4.53
C ILE A 388 -20.16 11.18 5.99
N PRO A 389 -19.95 12.08 6.98
CA PRO A 389 -20.08 11.73 8.37
C PRO A 389 -21.56 11.44 8.70
N VAL A 390 -21.83 10.30 9.37
CA VAL A 390 -23.19 9.86 9.72
C VAL A 390 -23.46 9.86 11.23
N THR A 391 -22.57 10.50 11.99
CA THR A 391 -22.67 10.70 13.44
C THR A 391 -22.31 12.14 13.76
N LYS A 392 -22.88 12.71 14.82
CA LYS A 392 -22.61 14.10 15.23
C LYS A 392 -21.14 14.36 15.59
N ASN A 393 -20.43 13.33 16.04
CA ASN A 393 -19.01 13.39 16.40
C ASN A 393 -18.02 12.94 15.29
N ASP A 394 -18.50 12.72 14.06
CA ASP A 394 -17.69 12.29 12.90
C ASP A 394 -16.88 10.99 13.12
N THR A 395 -17.31 10.15 14.06
CA THR A 395 -16.64 8.87 14.34
C THR A 395 -17.04 7.77 13.37
N VAL A 396 -18.19 7.90 12.72
CA VAL A 396 -18.68 6.96 11.71
C VAL A 396 -18.86 7.68 10.38
N LEU A 397 -18.30 7.11 9.32
CA LEU A 397 -18.32 7.66 7.97
C LEU A 397 -19.03 6.70 7.01
N LYS A 398 -19.89 7.25 6.16
CA LYS A 398 -20.50 6.59 5.01
C LYS A 398 -19.64 6.85 3.77
N PHE A 399 -19.13 5.78 3.18
CA PHE A 399 -18.35 5.83 1.93
C PHE A 399 -19.24 5.41 0.79
N ILE A 400 -19.41 6.28 -0.21
CA ILE A 400 -20.19 6.01 -1.42
C ILE A 400 -19.22 5.70 -2.55
N PHE A 401 -19.48 4.63 -3.31
CA PHE A 401 -18.65 4.18 -4.41
C PHE A 401 -19.41 4.21 -5.73
N ASN A 402 -18.69 4.46 -6.82
CA ASN A 402 -19.22 4.28 -8.17
C ASN A 402 -19.23 2.79 -8.55
N ASP A 403 -20.33 2.33 -9.13
CA ASP A 403 -20.50 0.96 -9.63
C ASP A 403 -21.02 0.97 -11.08
N PRO A 404 -20.18 1.38 -12.05
CA PRO A 404 -20.59 1.52 -13.44
C PRO A 404 -20.99 0.20 -14.11
N LYS A 405 -20.63 -0.95 -13.52
CA LYS A 405 -20.97 -2.29 -14.02
C LYS A 405 -22.16 -2.91 -13.27
N GLU A 406 -22.82 -2.13 -12.41
CA GLU A 406 -24.03 -2.51 -11.65
C GLU A 406 -23.90 -3.82 -10.87
N ARG A 407 -22.68 -4.14 -10.42
CA ARG A 407 -22.38 -5.41 -9.74
C ARG A 407 -23.00 -5.48 -8.35
N PHE A 408 -23.19 -4.33 -7.72
CA PHE A 408 -23.72 -4.16 -6.37
C PHE A 408 -25.14 -3.56 -6.38
N GLN A 409 -25.89 -3.70 -7.48
CA GLN A 409 -27.29 -3.29 -7.54
C GLN A 409 -28.24 -4.40 -7.06
N ASN A 410 -27.88 -5.67 -7.28
CA ASN A 410 -28.74 -6.84 -7.03
C ASN A 410 -28.19 -7.75 -5.92
N PHE A 411 -27.85 -7.18 -4.76
CA PHE A 411 -27.49 -7.96 -3.57
C PHE A 411 -28.73 -8.23 -2.71
N LEU A 412 -28.71 -9.31 -1.93
CA LEU A 412 -29.78 -9.66 -0.99
C LEU A 412 -29.35 -9.37 0.46
N PRO A 413 -30.30 -9.23 1.41
CA PRO A 413 -29.98 -9.11 2.82
C PRO A 413 -29.01 -10.20 3.29
N GLY A 414 -27.93 -9.77 3.95
CA GLY A 414 -26.85 -10.63 4.43
C GLY A 414 -25.66 -10.70 3.47
N ASP A 415 -25.82 -10.30 2.21
CA ASP A 415 -24.68 -10.18 1.31
C ASP A 415 -23.79 -9.02 1.75
N TYR A 416 -22.48 -9.27 1.76
CA TYR A 416 -21.46 -8.30 2.17
C TYR A 416 -20.35 -8.19 1.12
N LEU A 417 -19.53 -7.16 1.22
CA LEU A 417 -18.31 -7.02 0.42
C LEU A 417 -17.08 -7.09 1.30
N GLN A 418 -15.93 -7.34 0.70
CA GLN A 418 -14.65 -7.23 1.40
C GLN A 418 -13.76 -6.18 0.75
N ILE A 419 -13.14 -5.37 1.59
CA ILE A 419 -12.15 -4.38 1.18
C ILE A 419 -10.76 -4.93 1.46
N LEU A 420 -9.87 -4.88 0.47
CA LEU A 420 -8.45 -5.19 0.61
C LEU A 420 -7.62 -3.91 0.62
N SER A 421 -6.73 -3.80 1.59
CA SER A 421 -5.78 -2.68 1.68
C SER A 421 -4.37 -3.12 2.05
N HIS A 422 -3.39 -2.39 1.53
CA HIS A 422 -1.97 -2.55 1.83
C HIS A 422 -1.49 -1.33 2.62
N THR A 423 -1.38 -1.45 3.95
CA THR A 423 -0.93 -0.35 4.82
C THR A 423 0.03 -0.81 5.90
N GLN A 424 0.93 0.10 6.31
CA GLN A 424 1.92 -0.17 7.37
C GLN A 424 2.74 -1.46 7.15
N GLY A 425 2.96 -1.86 5.90
CA GLY A 425 3.67 -3.08 5.54
C GLY A 425 2.83 -4.37 5.63
N GLN A 426 1.57 -4.29 6.06
CA GLN A 426 0.65 -5.42 6.18
C GLN A 426 -0.45 -5.36 5.13
N THR A 427 -0.97 -6.54 4.76
CA THR A 427 -2.14 -6.67 3.91
C THR A 427 -3.33 -7.03 4.80
N VAL A 428 -4.37 -6.18 4.79
CA VAL A 428 -5.53 -6.30 5.66
C VAL A 428 -6.78 -6.36 4.79
N VAL A 429 -7.65 -7.31 5.09
CA VAL A 429 -8.97 -7.44 4.46
C VAL A 429 -10.05 -7.40 5.52
N ARG A 430 -11.13 -6.64 5.26
CA ARG A 430 -12.26 -6.51 6.20
C ARG A 430 -13.59 -6.59 5.47
N PRO A 431 -14.58 -7.32 6.03
CA PRO A 431 -15.93 -7.35 5.51
C PRO A 431 -16.68 -6.05 5.88
N TYR A 432 -17.58 -5.63 4.99
CA TYR A 432 -18.51 -4.53 5.21
C TYR A 432 -19.84 -4.86 4.53
N THR A 433 -20.94 -4.55 5.22
CA THR A 433 -22.30 -4.69 4.69
C THR A 433 -22.55 -3.69 3.58
N ILE A 434 -23.14 -4.14 2.47
CA ILE A 434 -23.41 -3.32 1.28
C ILE A 434 -24.73 -2.59 1.50
N LEU A 435 -24.80 -1.29 1.21
CA LEU A 435 -26.03 -0.51 1.23
C LEU A 435 -26.33 0.03 -0.16
N LYS A 436 -27.62 0.05 -0.53
CA LYS A 436 -28.10 0.50 -1.83
C LYS A 436 -28.03 2.01 -1.90
N GLU A 437 -27.62 2.54 -3.06
CA GLU A 437 -27.61 3.98 -3.34
C GLU A 437 -28.26 4.24 -4.70
N LYS A 438 -28.65 5.48 -4.94
CA LYS A 438 -29.18 5.92 -6.25
C LYS A 438 -28.06 6.00 -7.29
N GLU A 439 -28.43 5.94 -8.58
CA GLU A 439 -27.54 6.22 -9.73
C GLU A 439 -26.32 5.28 -9.88
N ASN A 440 -26.52 3.95 -9.87
CA ASN A 440 -25.44 2.97 -10.06
C ASN A 440 -24.28 3.14 -9.07
N ARG A 441 -24.65 3.34 -7.80
CA ARG A 441 -23.72 3.44 -6.67
C ARG A 441 -24.12 2.45 -5.59
N PHE A 442 -23.18 2.22 -4.68
CA PHE A 442 -23.44 1.55 -3.41
C PHE A 442 -22.65 2.25 -2.32
N SER A 443 -23.03 2.02 -1.07
CA SER A 443 -22.30 2.57 0.07
C SER A 443 -22.01 1.54 1.14
N ILE A 444 -21.10 1.90 2.03
CA ILE A 444 -20.81 1.18 3.27
C ILE A 444 -20.69 2.20 4.40
N ILE A 445 -21.01 1.78 5.62
CA ILE A 445 -20.84 2.60 6.82
C ILE A 445 -19.71 2.02 7.67
N VAL A 446 -18.75 2.86 8.05
CA VAL A 446 -17.50 2.44 8.71
C VAL A 446 -17.26 3.27 9.95
N LYS A 447 -17.17 2.62 11.11
CA LYS A 447 -16.70 3.24 12.36
C LYS A 447 -15.18 3.38 12.35
N ILE A 448 -14.70 4.59 12.65
CA ILE A 448 -13.29 4.95 12.63
C ILE A 448 -12.65 4.71 14.00
N TYR A 449 -11.97 3.58 14.16
CA TYR A 449 -11.23 3.26 15.38
C TYR A 449 -9.85 3.89 15.39
N LYS A 450 -9.44 4.53 16.49
CA LYS A 450 -8.13 5.19 16.66
C LYS A 450 -6.94 4.31 16.25
N ASN A 451 -6.97 3.03 16.65
CA ASN A 451 -5.90 2.05 16.38
C ASN A 451 -6.25 1.08 15.24
N GLY A 452 -7.35 1.30 14.52
CA GLY A 452 -7.81 0.37 13.47
C GLY A 452 -7.03 0.54 12.17
N VAL A 453 -6.33 -0.51 11.71
CA VAL A 453 -5.49 -0.46 10.51
C VAL A 453 -6.29 -0.12 9.25
N MET A 454 -7.36 -0.87 8.98
CA MET A 454 -8.24 -0.65 7.82
C MET A 454 -9.00 0.67 7.90
N THR A 455 -9.63 0.95 9.04
CA THR A 455 -10.51 2.12 9.21
C THR A 455 -9.71 3.42 9.15
N GLN A 456 -8.50 3.44 9.71
CA GLN A 456 -7.60 4.59 9.55
C GLN A 456 -7.07 4.73 8.13
N HIS A 457 -6.90 3.64 7.39
CA HIS A 457 -6.57 3.73 5.97
C HIS A 457 -7.70 4.38 5.17
N LEU A 458 -8.93 3.89 5.31
CA LEU A 458 -10.10 4.44 4.63
C LEU A 458 -10.31 5.93 4.97
N LYS A 459 -10.14 6.32 6.23
CA LYS A 459 -10.20 7.74 6.67
C LYS A 459 -9.23 8.66 5.91
N ARG A 460 -8.07 8.15 5.47
CA ARG A 460 -7.04 8.95 4.77
C ARG A 460 -7.27 9.04 3.26
N LEU A 461 -8.19 8.25 2.71
CA LEU A 461 -8.53 8.31 1.29
C LEU A 461 -9.34 9.58 1.01
N LEU A 462 -9.15 10.14 -0.18
CA LEU A 462 -9.91 11.29 -0.65
C LEU A 462 -10.96 10.83 -1.66
N ILE A 463 -11.94 11.71 -1.90
CA ILE A 463 -12.89 11.52 -3.00
C ILE A 463 -12.13 11.36 -4.32
N GLY A 464 -12.65 10.48 -5.17
CA GLY A 464 -12.04 10.04 -6.43
C GLY A 464 -11.17 8.80 -6.27
N PHE A 465 -10.62 8.49 -5.09
CA PHE A 465 -9.66 7.39 -4.92
C PHE A 465 -10.28 6.00 -5.04
N ALA A 466 -9.50 5.04 -5.54
CA ALA A 466 -9.94 3.67 -5.73
C ALA A 466 -9.61 2.79 -4.55
N VAL A 467 -10.57 1.95 -4.18
CA VAL A 467 -10.44 0.89 -3.17
C VAL A 467 -10.63 -0.46 -3.85
N LYS A 468 -9.89 -1.47 -3.40
CA LYS A 468 -10.04 -2.84 -3.91
C LYS A 468 -11.16 -3.53 -3.16
N ILE A 469 -12.19 -3.93 -3.89
CA ILE A 469 -13.43 -4.50 -3.36
C ILE A 469 -13.73 -5.83 -4.06
N ARG A 470 -14.06 -6.86 -3.30
CA ARG A 470 -14.67 -8.09 -3.82
C ARG A 470 -16.07 -8.31 -3.22
N GLY A 471 -16.93 -9.00 -3.96
CA GLY A 471 -18.32 -9.30 -3.59
C GLY A 471 -19.33 -8.92 -4.69
N PRO A 472 -20.64 -8.99 -4.41
CA PRO A 472 -21.27 -9.41 -3.15
C PRO A 472 -20.94 -10.87 -2.79
N ILE A 473 -20.71 -11.15 -1.50
CA ILE A 473 -20.42 -12.47 -0.92
C ILE A 473 -21.58 -12.83 0.02
N ASN A 474 -22.07 -14.07 -0.07
CA ASN A 474 -23.15 -14.56 0.78
C ASN A 474 -22.65 -14.86 2.20
N ILE A 475 -23.39 -14.40 3.22
CA ILE A 475 -23.09 -14.65 4.63
C ILE A 475 -22.95 -16.15 4.97
N ASN A 476 -23.65 -17.02 4.25
CA ASN A 476 -23.60 -18.47 4.48
C ASN A 476 -22.21 -19.07 4.21
N GLU A 477 -21.38 -18.44 3.39
CA GLU A 477 -19.98 -18.84 3.20
C GLU A 477 -19.11 -18.60 4.45
N ARG A 478 -19.55 -17.71 5.36
CA ARG A 478 -18.87 -17.39 6.62
C ARG A 478 -19.31 -18.27 7.79
N ILE A 479 -20.53 -18.84 7.73
CA ILE A 479 -21.13 -19.64 8.81
C ILE A 479 -20.60 -21.09 8.83
N GLY A 480 -19.73 -21.48 7.90
CA GLY A 480 -19.10 -22.81 7.90
C GLY A 480 -20.03 -23.94 7.46
N VAL A 481 -21.17 -23.63 6.84
CA VAL A 481 -21.99 -24.62 6.13
C VAL A 481 -21.24 -25.03 4.87
N SER A 482 -20.52 -26.15 4.95
CA SER A 482 -19.94 -26.81 3.78
C SER A 482 -21.02 -26.98 2.71
N ARG A 483 -20.70 -26.63 1.45
CA ARG A 483 -21.47 -27.07 0.27
C ARG A 483 -21.43 -28.60 0.23
N SER A 484 -22.28 -29.25 1.01
CA SER A 484 -22.70 -30.61 0.73
C SER A 484 -23.59 -30.48 -0.49
N VAL A 485 -22.99 -30.70 -1.66
CA VAL A 485 -23.73 -30.94 -2.90
C VAL A 485 -24.49 -32.25 -2.68
N LYS A 486 -25.62 -32.19 -1.98
CA LYS A 486 -26.68 -33.18 -2.17
C LYS A 486 -27.19 -32.92 -3.57
N SER A 487 -26.80 -33.83 -4.48
CA SER A 487 -27.42 -34.04 -5.78
C SER A 487 -28.93 -33.81 -5.67
N LEU A 488 -29.38 -32.64 -6.14
CA LEU A 488 -30.79 -32.32 -6.23
C LEU A 488 -31.29 -32.91 -7.56
N SER A 489 -32.18 -33.89 -7.42
CA SER A 489 -33.02 -34.45 -8.47
C SER A 489 -33.66 -33.34 -9.31
N MET A 490 -33.75 -33.57 -10.62
CA MET A 490 -34.32 -32.67 -11.64
C MET A 490 -35.80 -32.27 -11.38
N SER A 491 -36.46 -32.86 -10.38
CA SER A 491 -37.87 -32.66 -10.07
C SER A 491 -38.19 -31.43 -9.19
N SER A 492 -37.20 -30.72 -8.65
CA SER A 492 -37.42 -29.54 -7.77
C SER A 492 -37.27 -28.17 -8.47
N ILE A 493 -37.27 -28.14 -9.81
CA ILE A 493 -37.07 -26.91 -10.60
C ILE A 493 -38.32 -26.00 -10.64
N LEU A 494 -39.47 -26.45 -10.12
CA LEU A 494 -40.73 -25.69 -10.21
C LEU A 494 -41.11 -24.85 -8.97
N SER A 495 -40.24 -24.73 -7.95
CA SER A 495 -40.43 -23.81 -6.83
C SER A 495 -39.09 -23.22 -6.35
N THR A 496 -38.89 -21.93 -6.62
CA THR A 496 -37.93 -20.95 -6.03
C THR A 496 -36.69 -21.49 -5.26
N PRO A 497 -35.63 -21.96 -5.95
CA PRO A 497 -34.39 -22.42 -5.31
C PRO A 497 -33.44 -21.28 -4.84
N VAL A 498 -33.73 -20.01 -5.12
CA VAL A 498 -32.82 -18.88 -4.81
C VAL A 498 -32.93 -18.40 -3.36
N ILE A 499 -34.10 -18.56 -2.72
CA ILE A 499 -34.39 -18.02 -1.38
C ILE A 499 -33.95 -19.00 -0.28
N ALA A 500 -34.05 -20.32 -0.53
CA ALA A 500 -33.72 -21.37 0.45
C ALA A 500 -32.25 -21.34 0.93
N ASP A 501 -31.34 -20.74 0.17
CA ASP A 501 -29.89 -20.65 0.45
C ASP A 501 -29.45 -19.31 1.08
N LYS A 502 -30.38 -18.48 1.58
CA LYS A 502 -30.09 -17.14 2.13
C LYS A 502 -30.53 -17.02 3.60
N ALA A 503 -29.58 -17.02 4.54
CA ALA A 503 -29.87 -17.12 5.98
C ALA A 503 -30.76 -16.01 6.57
N LEU A 504 -30.80 -14.82 5.97
CA LEU A 504 -31.59 -13.71 6.55
C LEU A 504 -33.02 -13.60 5.98
N LEU A 505 -33.34 -14.31 4.90
CA LEU A 505 -34.67 -14.28 4.27
C LEU A 505 -35.53 -15.44 4.76
N ASN A 506 -36.85 -15.27 4.71
CA ASN A 506 -37.80 -16.32 5.05
C ASN A 506 -37.89 -17.35 3.91
N PRO A 507 -37.40 -18.59 4.09
CA PRO A 507 -37.45 -19.59 3.03
C PRO A 507 -38.87 -20.05 2.70
N ASN A 508 -39.83 -19.82 3.61
CA ASN A 508 -41.22 -20.24 3.47
C ASN A 508 -42.11 -19.17 2.83
N SER A 509 -41.57 -18.00 2.48
CA SER A 509 -42.30 -16.95 1.75
C SER A 509 -41.78 -16.81 0.32
N ASP A 510 -42.70 -16.61 -0.63
CA ASP A 510 -42.37 -16.42 -2.05
C ASP A 510 -41.52 -15.17 -2.32
N ASP A 511 -41.65 -14.14 -1.48
CA ASP A 511 -40.87 -12.90 -1.55
C ASP A 511 -39.69 -12.86 -0.55
N GLY A 512 -39.53 -13.89 0.28
CA GLY A 512 -38.50 -13.94 1.32
C GLY A 512 -38.74 -13.02 2.51
N CYS A 513 -39.88 -12.34 2.60
CA CYS A 513 -40.22 -11.45 3.72
C CYS A 513 -40.68 -12.22 4.96
N TRP A 514 -40.34 -11.67 6.13
CA TRP A 514 -40.91 -12.07 7.40
C TRP A 514 -42.20 -11.28 7.67
N ASP A 515 -43.15 -11.88 8.37
CA ASP A 515 -44.36 -11.17 8.81
C ASP A 515 -44.01 -10.21 9.95
N ILE A 516 -43.14 -10.66 10.86
CA ILE A 516 -42.69 -9.87 12.00
C ILE A 516 -41.18 -10.00 12.14
N LEU A 517 -40.50 -8.85 12.09
CA LEU A 517 -39.06 -8.77 12.17
C LEU A 517 -38.63 -7.93 13.37
N PHE A 518 -38.04 -8.57 14.36
CA PHE A 518 -37.35 -7.89 15.44
C PHE A 518 -35.86 -7.79 15.13
N MET A 519 -35.30 -6.60 15.26
CA MET A 519 -33.89 -6.32 14.98
C MET A 519 -33.27 -5.65 16.19
N ILE A 520 -32.24 -6.24 16.77
CA ILE A 520 -31.50 -5.69 17.91
C ILE A 520 -30.08 -5.40 17.44
N CYS A 521 -29.67 -4.14 17.47
CA CYS A 521 -28.33 -3.78 17.03
C CYS A 521 -27.64 -2.72 17.87
N ARG A 522 -26.30 -2.68 17.78
CA ARG A 522 -25.48 -1.67 18.43
C ARG A 522 -24.42 -1.09 17.50
N GLY A 523 -24.33 0.25 17.44
CA GLY A 523 -23.38 0.95 16.57
C GLY A 523 -23.50 0.53 15.10
N THR A 524 -22.39 0.18 14.43
CA THR A 524 -22.40 -0.20 13.00
C THR A 524 -23.12 -1.51 12.69
N GLY A 525 -23.55 -2.26 13.72
CA GLY A 525 -24.45 -3.42 13.56
C GLY A 525 -25.83 -3.06 12.99
N ILE A 526 -26.16 -1.77 12.89
CA ILE A 526 -27.36 -1.30 12.17
C ILE A 526 -27.31 -1.58 10.67
N THR A 527 -26.12 -1.72 10.07
CA THR A 527 -25.97 -1.87 8.61
C THR A 527 -26.67 -3.10 8.01
N PRO A 528 -26.56 -4.33 8.56
CA PRO A 528 -27.38 -5.46 8.08
C PRO A 528 -28.88 -5.27 8.34
N MET A 529 -29.24 -4.52 9.39
CA MET A 529 -30.64 -4.20 9.67
C MET A 529 -31.22 -3.26 8.62
N LEU A 530 -30.45 -2.27 8.14
CA LEU A 530 -30.84 -1.41 7.04
C LEU A 530 -31.05 -2.20 5.75
N GLN A 531 -30.21 -3.19 5.43
CA GLN A 531 -30.44 -4.08 4.28
C GLN A 531 -31.79 -4.81 4.38
N LEU A 532 -32.09 -5.36 5.56
CA LEU A 532 -33.35 -6.06 5.82
C LEU A 532 -34.54 -5.10 5.69
N ILE A 533 -34.46 -3.93 6.32
CA ILE A 533 -35.51 -2.91 6.27
C ILE A 533 -35.79 -2.51 4.82
N GLU A 534 -34.77 -2.10 4.05
CA GLU A 534 -34.95 -1.68 2.66
C GLU A 534 -35.54 -2.80 1.80
N TYR A 535 -35.07 -4.03 1.95
CA TYR A 535 -35.60 -5.17 1.20
C TYR A 535 -37.10 -5.38 1.45
N HIS A 536 -37.54 -5.35 2.72
CA HIS A 536 -38.95 -5.54 3.06
C HIS A 536 -39.80 -4.34 2.59
N LEU A 537 -39.30 -3.10 2.74
CA LEU A 537 -39.99 -1.90 2.27
C LEU A 537 -40.12 -1.85 0.74
N GLU A 538 -39.13 -2.32 -0.01
CA GLU A 538 -39.22 -2.41 -1.48
C GLU A 538 -40.28 -3.43 -1.90
N LYS A 539 -40.35 -4.60 -1.25
CA LYS A 539 -41.36 -5.63 -1.57
C LYS A 539 -42.79 -5.25 -1.18
N LEU A 540 -42.95 -4.39 -0.17
CA LEU A 540 -44.25 -3.80 0.18
C LEU A 540 -44.85 -2.93 -0.94
N ASN A 541 -44.01 -2.30 -1.76
CA ASN A 541 -44.50 -1.51 -2.90
C ASN A 541 -44.97 -2.39 -4.07
N ASP A 542 -44.51 -3.64 -4.13
CA ASP A 542 -44.87 -4.61 -5.17
C ASP A 542 -46.10 -5.46 -4.81
N LYS A 543 -46.40 -5.65 -3.50
CA LYS A 543 -47.48 -6.50 -2.97
C LYS A 543 -48.04 -5.99 -1.63
N GLN A 544 -49.31 -6.23 -1.34
CA GLN A 544 -49.94 -5.93 -0.02
C GLN A 544 -49.47 -6.90 1.09
N ASN A 545 -48.18 -6.87 1.41
CA ASN A 545 -47.62 -7.70 2.48
C ASN A 545 -47.90 -7.04 3.84
N ASN A 546 -48.17 -7.81 4.89
CA ASN A 546 -48.50 -7.26 6.21
C ASN A 546 -47.30 -7.19 7.18
N THR A 547 -46.08 -7.16 6.65
CA THR A 547 -44.83 -7.11 7.44
C THR A 547 -44.84 -5.98 8.47
N GLN A 548 -44.40 -6.28 9.69
CA GLN A 548 -44.11 -5.31 10.75
C GLN A 548 -42.63 -5.42 11.17
N LEU A 549 -41.94 -4.29 11.23
CA LEU A 549 -40.51 -4.19 11.48
C LEU A 549 -40.26 -3.40 12.78
N PHE A 550 -39.46 -3.97 13.67
CA PHE A 550 -39.13 -3.36 14.96
C PHE A 550 -37.61 -3.32 15.14
N LEU A 551 -37.05 -2.12 15.29
CA LEU A 551 -35.61 -1.92 15.47
C LEU A 551 -35.32 -1.41 16.88
N LEU A 552 -34.56 -2.17 17.67
CA LEU A 552 -33.98 -1.76 18.94
C LEU A 552 -32.52 -1.36 18.72
N PHE A 553 -32.26 -0.05 18.70
CA PHE A 553 -30.94 0.49 18.40
C PHE A 553 -30.26 1.06 19.65
N SER A 554 -29.18 0.41 20.08
CA SER A 554 -28.40 0.80 21.26
C SER A 554 -27.09 1.51 20.90
N ASN A 555 -26.77 2.61 21.59
CA ASN A 555 -25.52 3.36 21.42
C ASN A 555 -24.92 3.79 22.77
N GLU A 556 -23.63 4.17 22.79
CA GLU A 556 -22.98 4.65 24.01
C GLU A 556 -23.44 6.05 24.40
N THR A 557 -23.51 6.95 23.42
CA THR A 557 -23.95 8.34 23.62
C THR A 557 -24.84 8.78 22.47
N GLU A 558 -25.61 9.85 22.66
CA GLU A 558 -26.42 10.46 21.61
C GLU A 558 -25.59 10.88 20.39
N LEU A 559 -24.32 11.23 20.60
CA LEU A 559 -23.41 11.65 19.54
C LEU A 559 -22.97 10.50 18.64
N ASP A 560 -23.11 9.26 19.12
CA ASP A 560 -22.71 8.03 18.41
C ASP A 560 -23.86 7.40 17.63
N ILE A 561 -25.08 7.94 17.72
CA ILE A 561 -26.23 7.42 16.98
C ILE A 561 -25.99 7.66 15.49
N ILE A 562 -25.99 6.56 14.74
CA ILE A 562 -25.73 6.55 13.29
C ILE A 562 -27.03 6.94 12.58
N LEU A 563 -26.96 7.85 11.61
CA LEU A 563 -28.10 8.36 10.85
C LEU A 563 -29.16 9.06 11.72
N GLU A 564 -28.72 9.69 12.81
CA GLU A 564 -29.57 10.60 13.59
C GLU A 564 -29.81 11.90 12.80
N PRO A 565 -31.02 12.50 12.86
CA PRO A 565 -31.33 13.73 12.13
C PRO A 565 -30.28 14.83 12.34
N ASP A 566 -29.72 15.30 11.23
CA ASP A 566 -28.65 16.30 11.17
C ASP A 566 -28.76 17.06 9.85
N GLU A 567 -28.67 18.39 9.90
CA GLU A 567 -28.68 19.27 8.72
C GLU A 567 -27.62 18.87 7.68
N ARG A 568 -26.49 18.30 8.10
CA ARG A 568 -25.44 17.83 7.20
C ARG A 568 -25.90 16.65 6.34
N LEU A 569 -26.72 15.75 6.91
CA LEU A 569 -27.29 14.62 6.17
C LEU A 569 -28.31 15.12 5.14
N LYS A 570 -29.19 16.05 5.55
CA LYS A 570 -30.18 16.69 4.66
C LYS A 570 -29.51 17.40 3.48
N GLN A 571 -28.47 18.19 3.73
CA GLN A 571 -27.70 18.88 2.68
C GLN A 571 -27.10 17.89 1.66
N LYS A 572 -26.69 16.71 2.14
CA LYS A 572 -26.12 15.64 1.32
C LYS A 572 -27.18 14.67 0.76
N LYS A 573 -28.46 14.91 1.02
CA LYS A 573 -29.60 14.05 0.63
C LYS A 573 -29.43 12.60 1.10
N VAL A 574 -28.85 12.41 2.29
CA VAL A 574 -28.77 11.11 2.96
C VAL A 574 -29.97 10.97 3.86
N GLU A 575 -30.77 9.94 3.63
CA GLU A 575 -31.94 9.60 4.46
C GLU A 575 -31.50 9.28 5.89
N ASP A 576 -32.15 9.93 6.86
CA ASP A 576 -31.96 9.67 8.29
C ASP A 576 -33.01 8.67 8.83
N LEU A 577 -32.86 8.25 10.10
CA LEU A 577 -33.74 7.25 10.69
C LEU A 577 -35.20 7.72 10.85
N GLU A 578 -35.44 9.02 11.00
CA GLU A 578 -36.80 9.56 11.11
C GLU A 578 -37.48 9.61 9.74
N GLU A 579 -36.75 10.04 8.70
CA GLU A 579 -37.20 9.96 7.31
C GLU A 579 -37.52 8.51 6.91
N LEU A 580 -36.69 7.55 7.29
CA LEU A 580 -36.92 6.11 7.04
C LEU A 580 -38.18 5.59 7.75
N GLU A 581 -38.37 5.96 9.02
CA GLU A 581 -39.57 5.59 9.79
C GLU A 581 -40.83 6.20 9.17
N ASN A 582 -40.78 7.46 8.75
CA ASN A 582 -41.88 8.15 8.07
C ASN A 582 -42.21 7.51 6.71
N ARG A 583 -41.19 7.17 5.91
CA ARG A 583 -41.36 6.50 4.60
C ARG A 583 -42.00 5.11 4.74
N SER A 584 -41.82 4.45 5.88
CA SER A 584 -42.39 3.12 6.13
C SER A 584 -43.91 3.10 6.32
N ASN A 585 -44.57 4.27 6.42
CA ASN A 585 -46.01 4.40 6.69
C ASN A 585 -46.47 3.61 7.93
N GLY A 586 -45.66 3.64 9.00
CA GLY A 586 -45.96 2.98 10.28
C GLY A 586 -45.66 1.48 10.32
N LYS A 587 -45.04 0.91 9.28
CA LYS A 587 -44.58 -0.50 9.26
C LYS A 587 -43.25 -0.71 9.98
N LEU A 588 -42.42 0.33 10.09
CA LEU A 588 -41.19 0.32 10.86
C LEU A 588 -41.39 1.13 12.14
N LYS A 589 -40.91 0.58 13.26
CA LYS A 589 -40.85 1.28 14.54
C LYS A 589 -39.45 1.21 15.12
N ILE A 590 -38.86 2.37 15.38
CA ILE A 590 -37.48 2.47 15.87
C ILE A 590 -37.46 2.88 17.35
N THR A 591 -36.90 2.02 18.20
CA THR A 591 -36.68 2.29 19.63
C THR A 591 -35.19 2.49 19.87
N ARG A 592 -34.81 3.65 20.43
CA ARG A 592 -33.42 4.00 20.73
C ARG A 592 -33.12 3.79 22.22
N ILE A 593 -31.96 3.23 22.54
CA ILE A 593 -31.46 3.05 23.91
C ILE A 593 -30.04 3.61 24.02
N LEU A 594 -29.76 4.33 25.10
CA LEU A 594 -28.43 4.84 25.41
C LEU A 594 -27.81 4.06 26.57
N SER A 595 -26.54 3.73 26.41
CA SER A 595 -25.79 2.94 27.37
C SER A 595 -25.32 3.80 28.54
N ASN A 596 -25.79 3.54 29.76
CA ASN A 596 -25.36 4.36 30.89
C ASN A 596 -23.93 3.98 31.32
N LYS A 597 -23.05 4.97 31.49
CA LYS A 597 -21.60 4.75 31.74
C LYS A 597 -21.29 3.89 32.97
N LEU A 598 -22.21 3.77 33.93
CA LEU A 598 -22.01 3.00 35.17
C LEU A 598 -22.25 1.49 35.01
N ASP A 599 -23.17 1.06 34.13
CA ASP A 599 -23.55 -0.36 33.99
C ASP A 599 -23.28 -0.87 32.59
N LYS A 600 -22.04 -1.29 32.32
CA LYS A 600 -21.64 -1.86 31.02
C LYS A 600 -22.42 -3.13 30.62
N LEU A 601 -23.16 -3.73 31.56
CA LEU A 601 -23.92 -4.97 31.38
C LEU A 601 -25.45 -4.76 31.40
N GLY A 602 -25.92 -3.54 31.71
CA GLY A 602 -27.32 -3.27 32.10
C GLY A 602 -28.27 -2.77 31.00
N ASP A 603 -27.80 -2.33 29.84
CA ASP A 603 -28.68 -1.60 28.90
C ASP A 603 -29.55 -2.49 27.99
N LEU A 604 -29.20 -3.77 27.85
CA LEU A 604 -29.97 -4.77 27.10
C LEU A 604 -30.19 -6.00 27.98
N SER A 605 -30.67 -5.77 29.20
CA SER A 605 -31.06 -6.84 30.11
C SER A 605 -32.25 -7.62 29.56
N HIS A 606 -32.45 -8.83 30.08
CA HIS A 606 -33.63 -9.64 29.78
C HIS A 606 -34.95 -8.88 30.01
N ASP A 607 -35.06 -8.08 31.08
CA ASP A 607 -36.25 -7.25 31.34
C ASP A 607 -36.53 -6.23 30.24
N VAL A 608 -35.49 -5.54 29.76
CA VAL A 608 -35.61 -4.51 28.71
C VAL A 608 -36.04 -5.14 27.39
N ILE A 609 -35.39 -6.24 27.01
CA ILE A 609 -35.70 -6.96 25.77
C ILE A 609 -37.11 -7.55 25.85
N PHE A 610 -37.48 -8.18 26.97
CA PHE A 610 -38.81 -8.74 27.19
C PHE A 610 -39.90 -7.67 27.11
N SER A 611 -39.73 -6.57 27.83
CA SER A 611 -40.65 -5.43 27.85
C SER A 611 -40.82 -4.84 26.44
N TRP A 612 -39.73 -4.72 25.69
CA TRP A 612 -39.78 -4.24 24.31
C TRP A 612 -40.49 -5.21 23.36
N LEU A 613 -40.24 -6.52 23.44
CA LEU A 613 -40.90 -7.53 22.60
C LEU A 613 -42.40 -7.57 22.87
N SER A 614 -42.78 -7.77 24.14
CA SER A 614 -44.18 -7.89 24.57
C SER A 614 -45.02 -6.63 24.31
N LYS A 615 -44.41 -5.44 24.39
CA LYS A 615 -45.08 -4.17 24.06
C LYS A 615 -45.36 -4.02 22.57
N ASN A 616 -44.52 -4.58 21.71
CA ASN A 616 -44.60 -4.39 20.26
C ASN A 616 -45.35 -5.52 19.55
N TYR A 617 -45.39 -6.72 20.13
CA TYR A 617 -46.16 -7.83 19.59
C TYR A 617 -46.75 -8.73 20.68
N THR A 618 -48.05 -8.99 20.57
CA THR A 618 -48.77 -9.97 21.38
C THR A 618 -49.17 -11.16 20.52
N PRO A 619 -48.61 -12.35 20.74
CA PRO A 619 -48.96 -13.54 19.97
C PRO A 619 -50.42 -13.93 20.20
N ASN A 620 -51.06 -14.42 19.14
CA ASN A 620 -52.49 -14.69 19.14
C ASN A 620 -52.78 -16.04 19.82
N ASN A 621 -53.60 -16.04 20.86
CA ASN A 621 -53.86 -17.24 21.67
C ASN A 621 -55.32 -17.72 21.49
N ASN A 622 -55.63 -18.39 20.38
CA ASN A 622 -56.87 -19.15 20.14
C ASN A 622 -58.17 -18.65 20.85
N GLY A 623 -58.43 -17.33 20.85
CA GLY A 623 -59.68 -16.74 21.36
C GLY A 623 -59.72 -16.24 22.81
N GLU A 624 -58.64 -16.27 23.60
CA GLU A 624 -58.62 -15.57 24.91
C GLU A 624 -57.95 -14.18 24.81
N ILE A 625 -58.73 -13.14 25.07
CA ILE A 625 -58.25 -11.75 25.14
C ILE A 625 -57.38 -11.61 26.38
N ILE A 626 -56.06 -11.49 26.19
CA ILE A 626 -55.14 -11.11 27.26
C ILE A 626 -55.26 -9.59 27.46
N SER A 627 -55.85 -9.17 28.58
CA SER A 627 -55.88 -7.75 28.97
C SER A 627 -54.49 -7.30 29.41
N ILE A 628 -53.93 -6.33 28.69
CA ILE A 628 -52.65 -5.68 29.03
C ILE A 628 -52.94 -4.57 30.06
N PRO A 629 -52.37 -4.59 31.28
CA PRO A 629 -52.51 -3.47 32.21
C PRO A 629 -51.61 -2.32 31.79
N SER A 630 -52.19 -1.13 31.66
CA SER A 630 -51.50 0.13 31.49
C SER A 630 -50.97 0.65 32.83
N SER A 631 -49.81 0.16 33.31
CA SER A 631 -49.10 0.78 34.44
C SER A 631 -47.66 0.25 34.65
N ILE A 632 -46.70 0.79 33.88
CA ILE A 632 -45.31 0.95 34.34
C ILE A 632 -44.86 2.37 33.97
N THR A 633 -45.33 3.34 34.75
CA THR A 633 -44.64 4.61 34.94
C THR A 633 -44.33 4.70 36.41
N HIS A 634 -43.22 4.11 36.86
CA HIS A 634 -42.40 4.58 37.98
C HIS A 634 -41.09 3.79 38.02
N GLY A 635 -40.16 4.26 37.19
CA GLY A 635 -38.72 4.03 37.28
C GLY A 635 -38.10 5.17 36.49
N HIS A 636 -37.44 6.11 37.17
CA HIS A 636 -36.86 7.30 36.54
C HIS A 636 -35.82 6.90 35.47
N THR A 637 -36.22 6.96 34.20
CA THR A 637 -35.34 7.30 33.08
C THR A 637 -36.07 8.34 32.25
N SER A 638 -35.55 9.56 32.25
CA SER A 638 -36.09 10.73 31.55
C SER A 638 -36.25 10.46 30.05
N TYR A 639 -37.51 10.33 29.61
CA TYR A 639 -37.90 10.44 28.21
C TYR A 639 -38.22 11.92 27.92
N SER A 640 -37.51 12.55 26.98
CA SER A 640 -37.89 13.88 26.48
C SER A 640 -38.98 13.72 25.42
N SER A 641 -40.23 13.60 25.84
CA SER A 641 -41.38 13.99 25.02
C SER A 641 -41.67 15.46 25.31
N SER A 642 -41.25 16.35 24.43
CA SER A 642 -41.55 17.78 24.52
C SER A 642 -43.02 18.03 24.21
N SER A 643 -43.86 18.12 25.24
CA SER A 643 -45.10 18.88 25.19
C SER A 643 -45.42 19.38 26.59
N SER A 644 -45.20 20.68 26.80
CA SER A 644 -45.56 21.45 27.98
C SER A 644 -47.06 21.38 28.28
N ILE A 645 -47.45 21.17 29.56
CA ILE A 645 -48.52 21.89 30.28
C ILE A 645 -48.50 21.44 31.75
N LEU A 646 -48.36 22.43 32.65
CA LEU A 646 -48.56 22.34 34.09
C LEU A 646 -50.04 22.06 34.42
N LYS A 647 -50.32 21.09 35.29
CA LYS A 647 -51.42 21.16 36.28
C LYS A 647 -51.12 20.27 37.48
N LYS A 648 -51.52 20.78 38.64
CA LYS A 648 -51.22 20.35 40.01
C LYS A 648 -52.42 19.54 40.50
N GLU A 649 -52.23 18.34 41.10
CA GLU A 649 -53.24 17.74 41.99
C GLU A 649 -52.70 16.58 42.88
N LEU A 650 -53.49 16.30 43.93
CA LEU A 650 -53.25 15.66 45.24
C LEU A 650 -53.13 14.11 45.25
N PRO A 651 -52.79 13.46 46.41
CA PRO A 651 -52.34 12.07 46.44
C PRO A 651 -53.48 11.04 46.40
N ILE A 652 -53.25 9.93 45.71
CA ILE A 652 -54.18 8.79 45.58
C ILE A 652 -53.59 7.53 46.26
N GLN A 653 -54.48 6.80 46.93
CA GLN A 653 -54.30 5.59 47.73
C GLN A 653 -53.61 4.42 47.01
N GLU A 654 -52.93 3.59 47.82
CA GLU A 654 -52.32 2.30 47.46
C GLU A 654 -53.33 1.32 46.84
N GLN A 655 -53.04 0.79 45.65
CA GLN A 655 -53.66 -0.43 45.12
C GLN A 655 -52.61 -1.37 44.50
N GLN A 656 -52.84 -2.67 44.73
CA GLN A 656 -51.97 -3.84 44.63
C GLN A 656 -51.32 -4.11 43.26
N GLN A 657 -50.07 -4.61 43.29
CA GLN A 657 -49.26 -5.10 42.15
C GLN A 657 -49.67 -6.52 41.70
N ILE A 658 -49.73 -6.75 40.38
CA ILE A 658 -49.78 -8.10 39.75
C ILE A 658 -48.54 -8.26 38.87
N ILE A 659 -47.83 -9.39 39.03
CA ILE A 659 -46.57 -9.77 38.34
C ILE A 659 -46.90 -10.59 37.08
N TYR A 660 -46.27 -10.30 35.93
CA TYR A 660 -46.38 -11.06 34.68
C TYR A 660 -45.25 -12.09 34.57
N GLU A 661 -45.52 -13.34 34.16
CA GLU A 661 -44.50 -14.39 33.98
C GLU A 661 -43.97 -14.43 32.53
N PRO A 662 -42.66 -14.19 32.29
CA PRO A 662 -42.05 -14.21 30.95
C PRO A 662 -42.23 -15.53 30.18
N THR A 663 -42.30 -16.66 30.89
CA THR A 663 -42.49 -18.00 30.35
C THR A 663 -43.79 -18.14 29.55
N LYS A 664 -44.90 -17.59 30.04
CA LYS A 664 -46.21 -17.73 29.37
C LYS A 664 -46.28 -16.98 28.03
N TYR A 665 -45.64 -15.80 27.95
CA TYR A 665 -45.52 -15.05 26.69
C TYR A 665 -44.74 -15.84 25.64
N VAL A 666 -43.61 -16.41 26.06
CA VAL A 666 -42.71 -17.16 25.18
C VAL A 666 -43.32 -18.48 24.70
N GLU A 667 -44.05 -19.19 25.58
CA GLU A 667 -44.84 -20.37 25.21
C GLU A 667 -45.89 -20.03 24.14
N THR A 668 -46.62 -18.93 24.34
CA THR A 668 -47.64 -18.47 23.37
C THR A 668 -46.99 -18.08 22.03
N LEU A 669 -45.84 -17.40 22.07
CA LEU A 669 -45.08 -17.00 20.90
C LEU A 669 -44.53 -18.21 20.11
N SER A 670 -44.26 -19.32 20.78
CA SER A 670 -43.76 -20.55 20.16
C SER A 670 -44.85 -21.24 19.34
N CYS A 671 -46.11 -21.15 19.78
CA CYS A 671 -47.28 -21.71 19.10
C CYS A 671 -47.89 -20.80 18.02
N ASP A 672 -47.43 -19.56 17.92
CA ASP A 672 -47.94 -18.58 16.97
C ASP A 672 -47.59 -18.96 15.51
N PRO A 673 -48.57 -19.09 14.60
CA PRO A 673 -48.32 -19.44 13.19
C PRO A 673 -47.63 -18.33 12.38
N VAL A 674 -47.50 -17.11 12.93
CA VAL A 674 -46.88 -15.97 12.25
C VAL A 674 -45.38 -16.17 12.01
N ALA A 675 -44.90 -15.83 10.81
CA ALA A 675 -43.49 -15.92 10.47
C ALA A 675 -42.69 -14.80 11.16
N LEU A 676 -42.27 -15.07 12.39
CA LEU A 676 -41.51 -14.15 13.24
C LEU A 676 -40.02 -14.52 13.33
N ARG A 677 -39.14 -13.51 13.23
CA ARG A 677 -37.69 -13.67 13.38
C ARG A 677 -37.06 -12.54 14.19
N VAL A 678 -36.00 -12.88 14.93
CA VAL A 678 -35.16 -11.93 15.67
C VAL A 678 -33.74 -11.93 15.11
N PHE A 679 -33.25 -10.78 14.66
CA PHE A 679 -31.88 -10.59 14.20
C PHE A 679 -31.07 -9.75 15.18
N VAL A 680 -29.85 -10.20 15.49
CA VAL A 680 -28.95 -9.52 16.44
C VAL A 680 -27.61 -9.22 15.78
N CYS A 681 -27.15 -7.97 15.82
CA CYS A 681 -25.83 -7.59 15.30
C CYS A 681 -25.17 -6.46 16.11
N GLY A 682 -23.93 -6.65 16.52
CA GLY A 682 -23.19 -5.63 17.27
C GLY A 682 -21.83 -6.11 17.74
N PRO A 683 -21.21 -5.43 18.71
CA PRO A 683 -20.00 -5.92 19.36
C PRO A 683 -20.22 -7.28 20.04
N SER A 684 -19.22 -8.16 20.02
CA SER A 684 -19.31 -9.52 20.58
C SER A 684 -19.84 -9.58 22.02
N LEU A 685 -19.42 -8.64 22.87
CA LEU A 685 -19.91 -8.54 24.25
C LEU A 685 -21.42 -8.25 24.33
N MET A 686 -21.94 -7.41 23.43
CA MET A 686 -23.37 -7.11 23.38
C MET A 686 -24.16 -8.30 22.84
N MET A 687 -23.67 -8.99 21.81
CA MET A 687 -24.33 -10.18 21.28
C MET A 687 -24.37 -11.31 22.31
N SER A 688 -23.28 -11.51 23.06
CA SER A 688 -23.26 -12.47 24.17
C SER A 688 -24.28 -12.15 25.26
N ALA A 689 -24.42 -10.87 25.64
CA ALA A 689 -25.38 -10.44 26.65
C ALA A 689 -26.84 -10.61 26.19
N VAL A 690 -27.12 -10.29 24.92
CA VAL A 690 -28.46 -10.47 24.32
C VAL A 690 -28.81 -11.96 24.22
N ASN A 691 -27.86 -12.82 23.83
CA ASN A 691 -28.09 -14.26 23.79
C ASN A 691 -28.33 -14.83 25.19
N GLU A 692 -27.57 -14.40 26.20
CA GLU A 692 -27.82 -14.78 27.60
C GLU A 692 -29.21 -14.33 28.08
N ALA A 693 -29.64 -13.13 27.70
CA ALA A 693 -30.97 -12.63 27.99
C ALA A 693 -32.08 -13.51 27.36
N PHE A 694 -31.92 -13.89 26.09
CA PHE A 694 -32.84 -14.81 25.42
C PHE A 694 -32.89 -16.19 26.07
N SER A 695 -31.75 -16.75 26.45
CA SER A 695 -31.70 -18.03 27.18
C SER A 695 -32.41 -17.95 28.54
N LYS A 696 -32.25 -16.84 29.29
CA LYS A 696 -32.97 -16.62 30.56
C LYS A 696 -34.48 -16.54 30.39
N MET A 697 -34.95 -15.99 29.27
CA MET A 697 -36.38 -15.92 28.92
C MET A 697 -36.91 -17.23 28.31
N MET A 698 -36.05 -18.24 28.08
CA MET A 698 -36.37 -19.46 27.33
C MET A 698 -36.90 -19.18 25.92
N PHE A 699 -36.44 -18.10 25.29
CA PHE A 699 -36.88 -17.71 23.95
C PHE A 699 -36.43 -18.75 22.90
N PRO A 700 -37.26 -19.10 21.90
CA PRO A 700 -36.93 -20.16 20.94
C PRO A 700 -35.67 -19.83 20.14
N GLU A 701 -34.62 -20.62 20.32
CA GLU A 701 -33.31 -20.39 19.69
C GLU A 701 -33.41 -20.42 18.17
N GLU A 702 -34.31 -21.24 17.61
CA GLU A 702 -34.53 -21.36 16.17
C GLU A 702 -35.12 -20.09 15.55
N LYS A 703 -35.68 -19.16 16.34
CA LYS A 703 -36.20 -17.86 15.89
C LYS A 703 -35.15 -16.75 15.95
N ILE A 704 -33.96 -17.00 16.51
CA ILE A 704 -32.88 -16.02 16.68
C ILE A 704 -31.78 -16.25 15.64
N ILE A 705 -31.29 -15.18 15.02
CA ILE A 705 -30.09 -15.20 14.16
C ILE A 705 -29.13 -14.11 14.61
N THR A 706 -27.91 -14.50 14.98
CA THR A 706 -26.81 -13.58 15.27
C THR A 706 -25.93 -13.37 14.03
N ILE A 707 -25.64 -12.11 13.70
CA ILE A 707 -24.82 -11.70 12.56
C ILE A 707 -23.46 -11.21 13.08
N ASP A 708 -22.44 -12.07 13.00
CA ASP A 708 -21.05 -11.80 13.39
C ASP A 708 -20.23 -11.00 12.38
#